data_AF-A0A151F667-F1
#
_entry.id   AF-A0A151F667-F1
#
_cell.length_a   1.000
_cell.length_b   1.000
_cell.length_c   1.000
_cell.angle_alpha   90.00
_cell.angle_beta   90.00
_cell.angle_gamma   90.00
#
_symmetry.space_group_name_H-M   'P 1'
#
loop_
_entity.id
_entity.type
_entity.pdbx_description
1 polymer ?
#
loop_
_entity_poly.entity_id
_entity_poly.type
_entity_poly.pdbx_seq_one_letter_code
_entity_poly.pdbx_strand_id
1 'polypeptide(L)'
;MAGILLSETKVTRLQEQKITSTCRGGHENRDFPKGDPSNKDLDTVVNHKKTSYKTIHYERQTQLKINHTFNLNPFHKTLPNWCSRAPIPYKTGQSFVLRFDFTLPDRRKIKRGAQVFDLTSAKEYEAAQTGLMYARSMFDLLTDELYNCTGYIFDTGLQVGPSRAERGEVKTSIVLFVPAVISYREINPADVLTFAAHAIFSADELNHMKTVTATLYFDKKLLGSMDITCESTFNGMIEIAEKYYFHRSIQEILYNCCENRNILYAFNQNNTLRQGMMVETDTGWVPVEIHTQDDIYRCVKDFGVVEFIPAVNRIDEDYPSIITIETDPGEMLMAVLGKKKSWIFNTYVAEKICRLLDAYCITYQVKFSGNKGWHIQIPLELKKPFNIYQQVVEAIIDRQLSGLSEQETVLALILNFMQSEDVKSYTDPFFVARRFVDLVGARIMFYELDDIHTVLTLNDLRNLCLRAKPVHKRRSFNIYETQVGPVKVEIPQVLSINPYSKFRRQFKLLIDHSSNKREGKLRSILSMHSKSGLVSIPAVLHTEKGLTRFDKNMWDFDFVGSLADPEQVCSTLDGGAERYPLLDLAQKWEINSDFRGFERFLDDHKGLLIYLLQNGGEALELLDTATARWVNGNLWERTVKG
;
A
#
# COMPACT_ATOMS: atom_id res chain seq x y z
N MET A 1 47.39 0.56 -42.57
CA MET A 1 48.49 1.32 -41.93
C MET A 1 47.91 2.61 -41.38
N ALA A 2 48.26 2.88 -40.12
CA ALA A 2 48.03 4.03 -39.24
C ALA A 2 47.45 5.35 -39.77
N GLY A 3 46.64 6.00 -38.93
CA GLY A 3 46.48 7.46 -38.94
C GLY A 3 45.18 8.00 -38.32
N ILE A 4 45.01 7.87 -37.00
CA ILE A 4 43.96 8.52 -36.21
C ILE A 4 44.40 9.97 -35.90
N LEU A 5 43.52 10.94 -36.10
CA LEU A 5 43.66 12.33 -35.65
C LEU A 5 42.41 12.71 -34.85
N LEU A 6 42.58 12.86 -33.53
CA LEU A 6 41.61 13.46 -32.60
C LEU A 6 42.08 14.87 -32.27
N SER A 7 41.20 15.86 -32.42
CA SER A 7 41.43 17.24 -32.00
C SER A 7 40.87 17.47 -30.59
N GLU A 8 41.73 17.96 -29.70
CA GLU A 8 41.41 18.38 -28.33
C GLU A 8 40.73 19.75 -28.30
N THR A 9 39.67 19.89 -27.47
CA THR A 9 39.06 21.18 -27.14
C THR A 9 39.39 21.53 -25.68
N LYS A 10 40.13 22.63 -25.49
CA LYS A 10 40.49 23.20 -24.19
C LYS A 10 39.28 23.81 -23.48
N VAL A 11 39.11 23.50 -22.19
CA VAL A 11 38.23 24.22 -21.26
C VAL A 11 39.09 24.97 -20.24
N THR A 12 38.92 26.29 -20.19
CA THR A 12 39.64 27.21 -19.31
C THR A 12 38.96 27.30 -17.95
N ARG A 13 39.68 26.99 -16.86
CA ARG A 13 39.27 27.24 -15.47
C ARG A 13 39.59 28.69 -15.08
N LEU A 14 38.63 29.38 -14.50
CA LEU A 14 38.84 30.63 -13.75
C LEU A 14 39.02 30.30 -12.25
N GLN A 15 40.07 30.85 -11.66
CA GLN A 15 40.38 30.88 -10.22
C GLN A 15 40.03 32.27 -9.68
N GLU A 16 39.34 32.35 -8.55
CA GLU A 16 39.35 33.49 -7.62
C GLU A 16 39.31 32.91 -6.19
N GLN A 17 40.44 32.92 -5.48
CA GLN A 17 40.98 33.94 -4.57
C GLN A 17 40.51 33.81 -3.11
N LYS A 18 41.51 33.55 -2.25
CA LYS A 18 41.50 33.46 -0.80
C LYS A 18 41.25 34.82 -0.15
N ILE A 19 40.53 34.81 0.97
CA ILE A 19 40.74 35.79 2.06
C ILE A 19 41.03 35.01 3.35
N THR A 20 42.18 35.31 3.92
CA THR A 20 42.67 34.88 5.23
C THR A 20 42.14 35.79 6.34
N SER A 21 41.79 35.23 7.50
CA SER A 21 42.07 35.90 8.77
C SER A 21 42.37 34.88 9.88
N THR A 22 43.47 35.15 10.59
CA THR A 22 44.04 34.41 11.70
C THR A 22 43.59 35.01 13.03
N CYS A 23 43.35 34.18 14.05
CA CYS A 23 43.63 34.51 15.45
C CYS A 23 44.10 33.26 16.20
N ARG A 24 45.19 33.43 16.96
CA ARG A 24 45.91 32.44 17.78
C ARG A 24 45.41 32.45 19.22
N GLY A 25 45.67 31.34 19.92
CA GLY A 25 45.82 31.24 21.38
C GLY A 25 44.90 30.16 21.97
N GLY A 26 45.35 29.16 22.74
CA GLY A 26 46.64 28.90 23.35
C GLY A 26 46.68 27.48 23.93
N HIS A 27 47.88 27.10 24.37
CA HIS A 27 48.29 25.84 24.98
C HIS A 27 47.43 25.36 26.15
N GLU A 28 47.30 24.03 26.31
CA GLU A 28 47.89 23.33 27.47
C GLU A 28 48.01 21.82 27.25
N ASN A 29 49.20 21.32 27.62
CA ASN A 29 49.60 19.93 27.64
C ASN A 29 48.90 19.16 28.78
N ARG A 30 48.67 17.85 28.60
CA ARG A 30 49.06 16.84 29.60
C ARG A 30 49.10 15.42 29.00
N ASP A 31 50.23 14.80 29.29
CA ASP A 31 50.69 13.48 28.88
C ASP A 31 50.12 12.32 29.73
N PHE A 32 49.77 11.22 29.03
CA PHE A 32 49.89 9.77 29.35
C PHE A 32 49.30 9.18 30.68
N PRO A 33 49.09 7.84 30.83
CA PRO A 33 49.50 6.72 29.96
C PRO A 33 48.46 5.63 29.64
N LYS A 34 48.88 4.78 28.69
CA LYS A 34 48.38 3.44 28.38
C LYS A 34 48.35 2.53 29.61
N GLY A 35 47.33 1.68 29.70
CA GLY A 35 47.28 0.53 30.61
C GLY A 35 46.06 -0.34 30.38
N ASP A 36 46.25 -1.44 29.65
CA ASP A 36 45.48 -2.69 29.73
C ASP A 36 46.52 -3.71 30.24
N PRO A 37 46.23 -4.68 31.13
CA PRO A 37 45.13 -5.64 31.01
C PRO A 37 44.45 -6.07 32.34
N SER A 38 43.25 -6.66 32.24
CA SER A 38 42.92 -7.99 32.79
C SER A 38 41.46 -8.17 33.20
N ASN A 39 40.90 -9.28 32.71
CA ASN A 39 39.89 -10.15 33.30
C ASN A 39 39.50 -9.85 34.76
N LYS A 40 38.19 -9.70 35.00
CA LYS A 40 37.52 -10.34 36.14
C LYS A 40 36.01 -10.41 35.91
N ASP A 41 35.50 -11.60 36.21
CA ASP A 41 34.11 -12.02 36.25
C ASP A 41 33.21 -11.02 36.99
N LEU A 42 32.02 -10.77 36.44
CA LEU A 42 30.87 -10.28 37.18
C LEU A 42 29.59 -10.89 36.60
N ASP A 43 29.30 -12.11 37.06
CA ASP A 43 27.94 -12.63 37.13
C ASP A 43 27.09 -11.64 37.91
N THR A 44 26.23 -10.90 37.20
CA THR A 44 25.17 -10.12 37.83
C THR A 44 23.83 -10.68 37.37
N VAL A 45 23.25 -11.50 38.25
CA VAL A 45 21.87 -11.97 38.21
C VAL A 45 20.95 -10.75 38.23
N VAL A 46 20.41 -10.36 37.07
CA VAL A 46 19.35 -9.37 36.97
C VAL A 46 18.04 -10.06 37.38
N ASN A 47 17.62 -9.80 38.61
CA ASN A 47 16.29 -10.10 39.10
C ASN A 47 15.25 -9.33 38.27
N HIS A 48 14.57 -10.02 37.34
CA HIS A 48 13.40 -9.48 36.66
C HIS A 48 12.25 -9.29 37.65
N LYS A 49 12.12 -8.07 38.20
CA LYS A 49 10.87 -7.61 38.79
C LYS A 49 9.79 -7.69 37.71
N LYS A 50 8.77 -8.52 37.96
CA LYS A 50 7.51 -8.55 37.22
C LYS A 50 6.87 -7.16 37.25
N THR A 51 7.10 -6.36 36.22
CA THR A 51 6.29 -5.19 35.90
C THR A 51 5.05 -5.69 35.17
N SER A 52 3.90 -5.54 35.81
CA SER A 52 2.59 -5.75 35.18
C SER A 52 2.40 -4.68 34.11
N TYR A 53 2.66 -5.02 32.85
CA TYR A 53 2.25 -4.18 31.74
C TYR A 53 0.73 -4.20 31.65
N LYS A 54 0.09 -3.05 31.94
CA LYS A 54 -1.25 -2.78 31.43
C LYS A 54 -1.10 -2.63 29.92
N THR A 55 -1.53 -3.64 29.16
CA THR A 55 -1.73 -3.54 27.72
C THR A 55 -2.76 -2.44 27.47
N ILE A 56 -2.31 -1.27 27.00
CA ILE A 56 -3.18 -0.23 26.47
C ILE A 56 -3.43 -0.62 25.01
N HIS A 57 -4.64 -1.09 24.70
CA HIS A 57 -5.07 -1.33 23.32
C HIS A 57 -5.15 0.02 22.60
N TYR A 58 -4.19 0.31 21.72
CA TYR A 58 -4.28 1.42 20.77
C TYR A 58 -5.14 0.98 19.57
N GLU A 59 -6.45 1.04 19.74
CA GLU A 59 -7.37 1.19 18.61
C GLU A 59 -7.76 2.67 18.51
N ARG A 60 -6.88 3.52 17.96
CA ARG A 60 -7.34 4.76 17.30
C ARG A 60 -7.85 4.37 15.90
N GLN A 61 -8.86 3.51 15.85
CA GLN A 61 -9.77 3.49 14.71
C GLN A 61 -10.55 4.79 14.74
N THR A 62 -10.81 5.40 13.60
CA THR A 62 -11.73 6.53 13.46
C THR A 62 -12.99 6.22 14.27
N GLN A 63 -13.24 6.95 15.35
CA GLN A 63 -14.43 6.71 16.17
C GLN A 63 -15.63 7.12 15.34
N LEU A 64 -16.38 6.15 14.83
CA LEU A 64 -17.68 6.41 14.24
C LEU A 64 -18.61 6.81 15.39
N LYS A 65 -19.04 8.06 15.42
CA LYS A 65 -20.14 8.44 16.30
C LYS A 65 -21.44 8.00 15.67
N ILE A 66 -22.05 7.03 16.32
CA ILE A 66 -23.30 6.42 15.90
C ILE A 66 -24.42 7.14 16.64
N ASN A 67 -25.22 7.93 15.92
CA ASN A 67 -26.42 8.54 16.48
C ASN A 67 -27.59 7.59 16.27
N HIS A 68 -28.06 6.97 17.35
CA HIS A 68 -29.24 6.12 17.32
C HIS A 68 -30.51 6.97 17.41
N THR A 69 -31.41 6.85 16.44
CA THR A 69 -32.75 7.41 16.54
C THR A 69 -33.77 6.28 16.52
N PHE A 70 -34.19 5.81 17.70
CA PHE A 70 -35.29 4.84 17.80
C PHE A 70 -36.61 5.57 17.82
N ASN A 71 -37.34 5.55 16.70
CA ASN A 71 -38.72 6.03 16.68
C ASN A 71 -39.68 4.90 17.07
N LEU A 72 -39.91 4.72 18.38
CA LEU A 72 -40.88 3.75 18.92
C LEU A 72 -42.33 4.25 18.88
N ASN A 73 -42.60 5.50 18.44
CA ASN A 73 -43.92 6.10 18.53
C ASN A 73 -45.05 5.42 17.72
N PRO A 74 -44.81 4.78 16.55
CA PRO A 74 -45.88 4.05 15.87
C PRO A 74 -46.35 2.81 16.65
N PHE A 75 -45.51 2.28 17.56
CA PHE A 75 -45.79 1.07 18.32
C PHE A 75 -46.49 1.32 19.66
N HIS A 76 -46.30 2.50 20.28
CA HIS A 76 -46.95 2.82 21.55
C HIS A 76 -48.48 2.98 21.47
N LYS A 77 -49.03 3.21 20.27
CA LYS A 77 -50.48 3.39 20.10
C LYS A 77 -51.25 2.11 19.74
N THR A 78 -50.58 0.99 19.53
CA THR A 78 -51.27 -0.25 19.10
C THR A 78 -51.15 -1.46 20.02
N LEU A 79 -50.46 -1.43 21.17
CA LEU A 79 -50.55 -2.50 22.21
C LEU A 79 -49.96 -2.02 23.56
N PRO A 80 -50.68 -2.12 24.69
CA PRO A 80 -50.11 -1.85 26.00
C PRO A 80 -49.42 -3.11 26.57
N ASN A 81 -48.25 -2.93 27.19
CA ASN A 81 -47.44 -3.88 27.99
C ASN A 81 -46.33 -4.66 27.27
N TRP A 82 -45.29 -3.97 26.79
CA TRP A 82 -43.98 -4.57 26.48
C TRP A 82 -42.86 -3.85 27.24
N CYS A 83 -42.91 -3.93 28.57
CA CYS A 83 -41.74 -3.73 29.45
C CYS A 83 -41.51 -5.00 30.28
N SER A 84 -41.42 -6.13 29.60
CA SER A 84 -40.80 -7.35 30.11
C SER A 84 -40.38 -8.20 28.91
N ARG A 85 -39.17 -8.73 28.97
CA ARG A 85 -38.50 -9.58 27.97
C ARG A 85 -39.45 -10.65 27.40
N ALA A 86 -39.96 -10.44 26.18
CA ALA A 86 -40.70 -11.48 25.46
C ALA A 86 -40.21 -11.56 24.01
N PRO A 87 -39.78 -12.75 23.54
CA PRO A 87 -39.24 -12.95 22.20
C PRO A 87 -40.32 -12.82 21.11
N ILE A 88 -39.92 -12.40 19.92
CA ILE A 88 -40.76 -12.42 18.72
C ILE A 88 -40.85 -13.89 18.25
N PRO A 89 -42.05 -14.50 18.18
CA PRO A 89 -42.19 -15.86 17.66
C PRO A 89 -41.99 -15.87 16.13
N TYR A 90 -41.05 -16.67 15.67
CA TYR A 90 -40.72 -16.81 14.25
C TYR A 90 -41.62 -17.84 13.56
N LYS A 91 -42.02 -17.53 12.32
CA LYS A 91 -42.63 -18.50 11.38
C LYS A 91 -41.66 -18.72 10.22
N THR A 92 -41.57 -19.96 9.75
CA THR A 92 -40.87 -20.34 8.51
C THR A 92 -41.34 -19.46 7.35
N GLY A 93 -40.41 -18.80 6.65
CA GLY A 93 -40.70 -17.89 5.52
C GLY A 93 -40.54 -16.39 5.80
N GLN A 94 -40.10 -15.99 7.00
CA GLN A 94 -39.77 -14.59 7.31
C GLN A 94 -38.35 -14.22 6.88
N SER A 95 -38.19 -13.02 6.32
CA SER A 95 -36.90 -12.48 5.89
C SER A 95 -36.57 -11.16 6.58
N PHE A 96 -35.29 -10.99 6.90
CA PHE A 96 -34.72 -9.69 7.21
C PHE A 96 -34.28 -9.02 5.91
N VAL A 97 -34.46 -7.71 5.87
CA VAL A 97 -34.14 -6.88 4.72
C VAL A 97 -33.33 -5.70 5.25
N LEU A 98 -32.03 -5.75 5.04
CA LEU A 98 -31.14 -4.65 5.41
C LEU A 98 -30.99 -3.72 4.22
N ARG A 99 -31.38 -2.46 4.39
CA ARG A 99 -31.36 -1.43 3.37
C ARG A 99 -30.34 -0.36 3.70
N PHE A 100 -29.40 -0.09 2.80
CA PHE A 100 -28.51 1.07 2.91
C PHE A 100 -28.94 2.14 1.93
N ASP A 101 -29.25 3.33 2.45
CA ASP A 101 -29.50 4.52 1.63
C ASP A 101 -28.30 5.47 1.75
N PHE A 102 -27.70 5.81 0.61
CA PHE A 102 -26.54 6.71 0.54
C PHE A 102 -26.94 8.07 0.03
N THR A 103 -26.23 9.10 0.50
CA THR A 103 -26.26 10.44 -0.10
C THR A 103 -24.86 10.82 -0.54
N LEU A 104 -24.65 10.93 -1.85
CA LEU A 104 -23.39 11.39 -2.43
C LEU A 104 -23.32 12.94 -2.37
N PRO A 105 -22.12 13.53 -2.19
CA PRO A 105 -21.94 14.98 -2.19
C PRO A 105 -22.38 15.63 -3.51
N ASP A 106 -22.73 16.92 -3.45
CA ASP A 106 -23.31 17.66 -4.58
C ASP A 106 -22.44 17.58 -5.86
N ARG A 107 -23.13 17.41 -6.99
CA ARG A 107 -22.52 17.25 -8.32
C ARG A 107 -21.56 18.39 -8.66
N ARG A 108 -20.29 18.09 -8.94
CA ARG A 108 -19.43 19.04 -9.65
C ARG A 108 -19.80 19.06 -11.13
N LYS A 109 -20.59 20.05 -11.53
CA LYS A 109 -20.80 20.36 -12.96
C LYS A 109 -19.49 20.91 -13.54
N ILE A 110 -18.79 20.13 -14.33
CA ILE A 110 -17.68 20.65 -15.14
C ILE A 110 -18.27 21.24 -16.42
N LYS A 111 -18.27 22.58 -16.52
CA LYS A 111 -18.56 23.27 -17.78
C LYS A 111 -17.32 23.23 -18.66
N ARG A 112 -17.42 22.58 -19.82
CA ARG A 112 -16.45 22.73 -20.92
C ARG A 112 -17.20 23.34 -22.10
N GLY A 113 -17.09 24.66 -22.27
CA GLY A 113 -17.88 25.41 -23.24
C GLY A 113 -19.38 25.47 -22.87
N ALA A 114 -20.26 25.35 -23.87
CA ALA A 114 -21.72 25.39 -23.68
C ALA A 114 -22.31 24.05 -23.18
N GLN A 115 -21.52 22.97 -23.15
CA GLN A 115 -21.97 21.66 -22.69
C GLN A 115 -21.65 21.46 -21.20
N VAL A 116 -22.67 21.02 -20.47
CA VAL A 116 -22.56 20.58 -19.08
C VAL A 116 -22.47 19.07 -19.11
N PHE A 117 -21.32 18.52 -18.74
CA PHE A 117 -21.14 17.07 -18.60
C PHE A 117 -21.56 16.65 -17.20
N ASP A 118 -22.51 15.72 -17.12
CA ASP A 118 -22.99 15.10 -15.89
C ASP A 118 -22.15 13.84 -15.65
N LEU A 119 -20.92 14.03 -15.18
CA LEU A 119 -20.06 12.91 -14.81
C LEU A 119 -20.38 12.56 -13.36
N THR A 120 -21.11 11.48 -13.12
CA THR A 120 -20.75 10.60 -12.00
C THR A 120 -19.26 10.36 -12.16
N SER A 121 -18.42 10.71 -11.19
CA SER A 121 -17.02 10.35 -11.38
C SER A 121 -17.00 8.82 -11.49
N ALA A 122 -16.35 8.25 -12.50
CA ALA A 122 -16.27 6.79 -12.64
C ALA A 122 -15.87 6.12 -11.32
N LYS A 123 -15.11 6.84 -10.48
CA LYS A 123 -14.74 6.49 -9.11
C LYS A 123 -15.91 6.37 -8.11
N GLU A 124 -16.95 7.20 -8.19
CA GLU A 124 -18.12 7.10 -7.31
C GLU A 124 -18.99 5.89 -7.66
N TYR A 125 -19.16 5.62 -8.95
CA TYR A 125 -19.85 4.41 -9.41
C TYR A 125 -19.02 3.15 -9.13
N GLU A 126 -17.71 3.21 -9.35
CA GLU A 126 -16.76 2.15 -9.00
C GLU A 126 -16.73 1.91 -7.49
N ALA A 127 -16.76 2.95 -6.64
CA ALA A 127 -16.84 2.81 -5.19
C ALA A 127 -18.17 2.16 -4.76
N ALA A 128 -19.31 2.58 -5.33
CA ALA A 128 -20.61 1.95 -5.06
C ALA A 128 -20.63 0.48 -5.52
N GLN A 129 -20.10 0.17 -6.70
CA GLN A 129 -20.00 -1.18 -7.23
C GLN A 129 -18.99 -2.05 -6.44
N THR A 130 -17.90 -1.45 -5.97
CA THR A 130 -16.89 -2.10 -5.12
C THR A 130 -17.49 -2.43 -3.77
N GLY A 131 -18.15 -1.48 -3.10
CA GLY A 131 -18.88 -1.72 -1.84
C GLY A 131 -19.99 -2.77 -1.99
N LEU A 132 -20.62 -2.86 -3.16
CA LEU A 132 -21.62 -3.88 -3.48
C LEU A 132 -21.05 -5.29 -3.63
N MET A 133 -19.92 -5.43 -4.33
CA MET A 133 -19.22 -6.70 -4.43
C MET A 133 -18.55 -7.08 -3.11
N TYR A 134 -18.06 -6.09 -2.35
CA TYR A 134 -17.53 -6.22 -1.00
C TYR A 134 -18.59 -6.80 -0.06
N ALA A 135 -19.78 -6.18 -0.02
CA ALA A 135 -20.91 -6.67 0.76
C ALA A 135 -21.27 -8.11 0.37
N ARG A 136 -21.25 -8.46 -0.92
CA ARG A 136 -21.52 -9.82 -1.39
C ARG A 136 -20.46 -10.83 -0.92
N SER A 137 -19.18 -10.56 -1.16
CA SER A 137 -18.09 -11.47 -0.79
C SER A 137 -17.95 -11.63 0.72
N MET A 138 -18.17 -10.56 1.50
CA MET A 138 -18.23 -10.63 2.96
C MET A 138 -19.41 -11.46 3.43
N PHE A 139 -20.58 -11.34 2.79
CA PHE A 139 -21.73 -12.19 3.12
C PHE A 139 -21.48 -13.67 2.83
N ASP A 140 -20.80 -14.00 1.73
CA ASP A 140 -20.41 -15.38 1.42
C ASP A 140 -19.45 -15.93 2.50
N LEU A 141 -18.44 -15.14 2.92
CA LEU A 141 -17.49 -15.51 3.98
C LEU A 141 -18.17 -15.65 5.37
N LEU A 142 -19.11 -14.76 5.68
CA LEU A 142 -19.86 -14.78 6.93
C LEU A 142 -20.87 -15.91 6.99
N THR A 143 -21.45 -16.28 5.85
CA THR A 143 -22.30 -17.47 5.72
C THR A 143 -21.49 -18.69 6.14
N ASP A 144 -20.22 -18.81 5.70
CA ASP A 144 -19.33 -19.91 6.07
C ASP A 144 -18.86 -19.86 7.55
N GLU A 145 -18.49 -18.70 8.10
CA GLU A 145 -18.06 -18.60 9.51
C GLU A 145 -19.21 -18.78 10.51
N LEU A 146 -20.38 -18.16 10.28
CA LEU A 146 -21.56 -18.32 11.16
C LEU A 146 -22.20 -19.71 11.02
N TYR A 147 -22.07 -20.35 9.85
CA TYR A 147 -22.41 -21.76 9.68
C TYR A 147 -21.60 -22.65 10.63
N ASN A 148 -20.28 -22.40 10.71
CA ASN A 148 -19.38 -23.15 11.60
C ASN A 148 -19.57 -22.83 13.09
N CYS A 149 -19.95 -21.61 13.45
CA CYS A 149 -20.10 -21.21 14.85
C CYS A 149 -21.48 -21.50 15.46
N THR A 150 -22.55 -21.58 14.65
CA THR A 150 -23.91 -21.45 15.19
C THR A 150 -25.03 -22.21 14.46
N GLY A 151 -24.74 -22.90 13.35
CA GLY A 151 -25.73 -23.73 12.65
C GLY A 151 -26.79 -22.94 11.86
N TYR A 152 -26.54 -21.68 11.54
CA TYR A 152 -27.40 -20.88 10.67
C TYR A 152 -27.18 -21.25 9.20
N ILE A 153 -28.26 -21.30 8.42
CA ILE A 153 -28.23 -21.46 6.96
C ILE A 153 -28.73 -20.16 6.34
N PHE A 154 -27.88 -19.50 5.55
CA PHE A 154 -28.26 -18.32 4.77
C PHE A 154 -28.56 -18.75 3.33
N ASP A 155 -29.64 -18.23 2.75
CA ASP A 155 -29.98 -18.37 1.33
C ASP A 155 -29.93 -17.00 0.65
N THR A 156 -29.50 -16.99 -0.60
CA THR A 156 -28.89 -15.80 -1.23
C THR A 156 -29.90 -14.81 -1.83
N GLY A 157 -29.68 -13.51 -1.60
CA GLY A 157 -30.37 -12.44 -2.31
C GLY A 157 -29.78 -11.06 -2.00
N LEU A 158 -28.88 -10.56 -2.84
CA LEU A 158 -28.50 -9.14 -2.86
C LEU A 158 -29.26 -8.46 -4.01
N GLN A 159 -30.09 -7.48 -3.69
CA GLN A 159 -30.77 -6.66 -4.69
C GLN A 159 -30.27 -5.22 -4.62
N VAL A 160 -29.65 -4.78 -5.70
CA VAL A 160 -29.27 -3.38 -5.87
C VAL A 160 -30.45 -2.65 -6.50
N GLY A 161 -31.04 -1.72 -5.76
CA GLY A 161 -32.08 -0.85 -6.30
C GLY A 161 -31.48 0.18 -7.26
N PRO A 162 -32.25 0.66 -8.25
CA PRO A 162 -31.78 1.72 -9.15
C PRO A 162 -31.47 3.00 -8.36
N SER A 163 -30.34 3.64 -8.67
CA SER A 163 -30.01 4.96 -8.14
C SER A 163 -31.04 6.00 -8.59
N ARG A 164 -31.52 6.84 -7.66
CA ARG A 164 -32.48 7.91 -7.94
C ARG A 164 -31.85 9.25 -7.61
N ALA A 165 -32.00 10.23 -8.51
CA ALA A 165 -31.61 11.60 -8.22
C ALA A 165 -32.79 12.31 -7.53
N GLU A 166 -32.60 12.76 -6.30
CA GLU A 166 -33.59 13.53 -5.54
C GLU A 166 -32.96 14.85 -5.09
N ARG A 167 -33.53 15.98 -5.53
CA ARG A 167 -33.11 17.34 -5.11
C ARG A 167 -31.61 17.66 -5.31
N GLY A 168 -30.97 17.07 -6.32
CA GLY A 168 -29.54 17.28 -6.62
C GLY A 168 -28.61 16.23 -6.02
N GLU A 169 -29.13 15.39 -5.13
CA GLU A 169 -28.39 14.30 -4.50
C GLU A 169 -28.69 12.97 -5.21
N VAL A 170 -27.69 12.08 -5.30
CA VAL A 170 -27.89 10.72 -5.81
C VAL A 170 -28.09 9.79 -4.62
N LYS A 171 -29.24 9.13 -4.59
CA LYS A 171 -29.60 8.10 -3.61
C LYS A 171 -29.53 6.73 -4.24
N THR A 172 -28.76 5.84 -3.64
CA THR A 172 -28.71 4.43 -4.01
C THR A 172 -29.20 3.61 -2.83
N SER A 173 -30.02 2.59 -3.11
CA SER A 173 -30.51 1.66 -2.09
C SER A 173 -29.94 0.27 -2.31
N ILE A 174 -29.24 -0.27 -1.32
CA ILE A 174 -28.77 -1.66 -1.35
C ILE A 174 -29.66 -2.46 -0.43
N VAL A 175 -30.29 -3.51 -0.94
CA VAL A 175 -31.18 -4.37 -0.16
C VAL A 175 -30.55 -5.75 -0.06
N LEU A 176 -30.22 -6.14 1.16
CA LEU A 176 -29.71 -7.45 1.48
C LEU A 176 -30.82 -8.27 2.15
N PHE A 177 -31.15 -9.41 1.55
CA PHE A 177 -32.09 -10.37 2.10
C PHE A 177 -31.35 -11.41 2.93
N VAL A 178 -31.76 -11.55 4.19
CA VAL A 178 -31.23 -12.57 5.10
C VAL A 178 -32.40 -13.47 5.49
N PRO A 179 -32.52 -14.67 4.91
CA PRO A 179 -33.56 -15.62 5.29
C PRO A 179 -33.19 -16.21 6.65
N ALA A 180 -34.15 -16.20 7.58
CA ALA A 180 -33.92 -16.70 8.92
C ALA A 180 -34.07 -18.22 8.95
N VAL A 181 -32.95 -18.96 9.08
CA VAL A 181 -32.97 -20.39 9.42
C VAL A 181 -32.38 -20.57 10.83
N ILE A 182 -33.28 -20.46 11.84
CA ILE A 182 -33.33 -21.00 13.24
C ILE A 182 -31.98 -21.17 14.02
N SER A 183 -31.73 -20.81 15.30
CA SER A 183 -32.50 -20.88 16.55
C SER A 183 -31.96 -19.96 17.68
N TYR A 184 -32.87 -19.49 18.56
CA TYR A 184 -32.72 -19.01 19.96
C TYR A 184 -31.51 -18.15 20.42
N ARG A 185 -30.99 -17.22 19.62
CA ARG A 185 -30.33 -16.02 20.19
C ARG A 185 -30.99 -14.74 19.71
N GLU A 186 -31.21 -13.83 20.67
CA GLU A 186 -31.77 -12.50 20.43
C GLU A 186 -30.83 -11.74 19.51
N ILE A 187 -31.25 -11.50 18.26
CA ILE A 187 -30.53 -10.63 17.34
C ILE A 187 -30.98 -9.20 17.64
N ASN A 188 -30.11 -8.40 18.25
CA ASN A 188 -30.36 -6.98 18.44
C ASN A 188 -30.20 -6.24 17.10
N PRO A 189 -31.22 -5.49 16.62
CA PRO A 189 -31.12 -4.67 15.43
C PRO A 189 -29.90 -3.73 15.42
N ALA A 190 -29.48 -3.23 16.58
CA ALA A 190 -28.30 -2.38 16.70
C ALA A 190 -27.00 -3.13 16.39
N ASP A 191 -26.89 -4.40 16.79
CA ASP A 191 -25.70 -5.22 16.52
C ASP A 191 -25.62 -5.54 15.03
N VAL A 192 -26.74 -5.86 14.38
CA VAL A 192 -26.80 -6.10 12.93
C VAL A 192 -26.45 -4.84 12.14
N LEU A 193 -27.00 -3.69 12.53
CA LEU A 193 -26.75 -2.41 11.85
C LEU A 193 -25.30 -1.95 12.03
N THR A 194 -24.76 -2.05 13.26
CA THR A 194 -23.36 -1.69 13.56
C THR A 194 -22.42 -2.62 12.82
N PHE A 195 -22.65 -3.93 12.90
CA PHE A 195 -21.84 -4.92 12.21
C PHE A 195 -21.84 -4.71 10.70
N ALA A 196 -23.01 -4.54 10.09
CA ALA A 196 -23.09 -4.34 8.65
C ALA A 196 -22.53 -2.98 8.20
N ALA A 197 -22.59 -1.94 9.03
CA ALA A 197 -21.92 -0.68 8.75
C ALA A 197 -20.39 -0.84 8.70
N HIS A 198 -19.80 -1.52 9.69
CA HIS A 198 -18.36 -1.80 9.75
C HIS A 198 -17.90 -2.81 8.69
N ALA A 199 -18.77 -3.76 8.31
CA ALA A 199 -18.48 -4.81 7.35
C ALA A 199 -18.78 -4.42 5.89
N ILE A 200 -19.27 -3.20 5.63
CA ILE A 200 -19.58 -2.74 4.26
C ILE A 200 -18.81 -1.47 3.92
N PHE A 201 -18.53 -0.60 4.89
CA PHE A 201 -17.82 0.64 4.61
C PHE A 201 -16.53 0.75 5.41
N SER A 202 -15.44 0.97 4.70
CA SER A 202 -14.24 1.55 5.30
C SER A 202 -14.50 2.99 5.72
N ALA A 203 -13.74 3.49 6.70
CA ALA A 203 -13.79 4.90 7.10
C ALA A 203 -13.49 5.84 5.92
N ASP A 204 -12.66 5.40 4.97
CA ASP A 204 -12.36 6.15 3.74
C ASP A 204 -13.58 6.27 2.82
N GLU A 205 -14.34 5.19 2.63
CA GLU A 205 -15.56 5.22 1.84
C GLU A 205 -16.63 6.10 2.50
N LEU A 206 -16.74 6.05 3.83
CA LEU A 206 -17.65 6.92 4.58
C LEU A 206 -17.27 8.40 4.46
N ASN A 207 -15.97 8.74 4.42
CA ASN A 207 -15.50 10.12 4.21
C ASN A 207 -15.89 10.70 2.84
N HIS A 208 -16.19 9.85 1.86
CA HIS A 208 -16.69 10.27 0.54
C HIS A 208 -18.22 10.36 0.49
N MET A 209 -18.92 9.94 1.54
CA MET A 209 -20.37 9.98 1.64
C MET A 209 -20.81 11.11 2.57
N LYS A 210 -21.84 11.86 2.18
CA LYS A 210 -22.36 12.96 3.00
C LYS A 210 -23.08 12.42 4.23
N THR A 211 -23.90 11.39 4.02
CA THR A 211 -24.59 10.63 5.06
C THR A 211 -24.84 9.20 4.55
N VAL A 212 -24.70 8.22 5.44
CA VAL A 212 -25.14 6.84 5.19
C VAL A 212 -26.20 6.48 6.21
N THR A 213 -27.39 6.11 5.74
CA THR A 213 -28.47 5.65 6.61
C THR A 213 -28.66 4.15 6.39
N ALA A 214 -28.29 3.36 7.38
CA ALA A 214 -28.55 1.93 7.40
C ALA A 214 -29.93 1.68 8.03
N THR A 215 -30.79 0.93 7.36
CA THR A 215 -32.19 0.73 7.75
C THR A 215 -32.51 -0.76 7.75
N LEU A 216 -32.89 -1.32 8.89
CA LEU A 216 -33.23 -2.74 9.02
C LEU A 216 -34.74 -2.93 8.98
N TYR A 217 -35.21 -3.81 8.11
CA TYR A 217 -36.60 -4.24 8.02
C TYR A 217 -36.71 -5.73 8.33
N PHE A 218 -37.85 -6.14 8.90
CA PHE A 218 -38.24 -7.53 9.10
C PHE A 218 -39.68 -7.70 8.67
N ASP A 219 -39.93 -8.62 7.74
CA ASP A 219 -41.25 -8.83 7.15
C ASP A 219 -41.90 -7.52 6.67
N LYS A 220 -41.10 -6.71 5.92
CA LYS A 220 -41.44 -5.38 5.40
C LYS A 220 -41.70 -4.31 6.46
N LYS A 221 -41.58 -4.62 7.76
CA LYS A 221 -41.72 -3.66 8.85
C LYS A 221 -40.36 -3.10 9.23
N LEU A 222 -40.24 -1.77 9.30
CA LEU A 222 -39.05 -1.09 9.78
C LEU A 222 -38.78 -1.46 11.25
N LEU A 223 -37.62 -2.06 11.52
CA LEU A 223 -37.16 -2.37 12.87
C LEU A 223 -36.28 -1.27 13.46
N GLY A 224 -35.50 -0.59 12.62
CA GLY A 224 -34.64 0.50 13.07
C GLY A 224 -33.86 1.14 11.92
N SER A 225 -33.37 2.35 12.17
CA SER A 225 -32.47 3.07 11.28
C SER A 225 -31.29 3.64 12.06
N MET A 226 -30.15 3.74 11.40
CA MET A 226 -28.92 4.25 11.96
C MET A 226 -28.27 5.20 10.95
N ASP A 227 -28.10 6.45 11.35
CA ASP A 227 -27.32 7.41 10.60
C ASP A 227 -25.86 7.27 11.01
N ILE A 228 -25.01 7.04 10.01
CA ILE A 228 -23.57 6.89 10.17
C ILE A 228 -22.95 8.21 9.74
N THR A 229 -22.40 8.93 10.72
CA THR A 229 -21.61 10.14 10.51
C THR A 229 -20.18 9.85 10.90
N CYS A 230 -19.23 10.18 10.04
CA CYS A 230 -17.81 10.06 10.38
C CYS A 230 -17.42 11.27 11.25
N GLU A 231 -17.04 11.05 12.51
CA GLU A 231 -16.38 12.11 13.29
C GLU A 231 -14.92 12.20 12.81
N SER A 232 -14.53 13.37 12.30
CA SER A 232 -13.16 13.59 11.88
C SER A 232 -12.25 13.61 13.13
N THR A 233 -11.44 12.57 13.34
CA THR A 233 -10.36 12.52 14.34
C THR A 233 -9.20 13.48 14.00
N PHE A 234 -9.41 14.38 13.05
CA PHE A 234 -8.38 15.06 12.31
C PHE A 234 -7.73 16.23 13.05
N ASN A 235 -8.49 16.98 13.85
CA ASN A 235 -7.93 18.11 14.62
C ASN A 235 -6.80 17.66 15.56
N GLY A 236 -6.91 16.46 16.14
CA GLY A 236 -5.83 15.90 16.97
C GLY A 236 -4.56 15.59 16.19
N MET A 237 -4.65 15.24 14.90
CA MET A 237 -3.46 14.95 14.08
C MET A 237 -2.66 16.21 13.76
N ILE A 238 -3.31 17.36 13.59
CA ILE A 238 -2.62 18.63 13.30
C ILE A 238 -1.82 19.07 14.52
N GLU A 239 -2.41 19.01 15.71
CA GLU A 239 -1.70 19.34 16.96
C GLU A 239 -0.48 18.43 17.20
N ILE A 240 -0.63 17.14 16.89
CA ILE A 240 0.48 16.17 16.95
C ILE A 240 1.53 16.49 15.89
N ALA A 241 1.12 16.79 14.65
CA ALA A 241 2.02 17.11 13.55
C ALA A 241 2.84 18.37 13.86
N GLU A 242 2.24 19.41 14.43
CA GLU A 242 2.94 20.63 14.82
C GLU A 242 4.07 20.34 15.83
N LYS A 243 3.78 19.54 16.87
CA LYS A 243 4.81 19.12 17.84
C LYS A 243 5.88 18.25 17.20
N TYR A 244 5.48 17.30 16.36
CA TYR A 244 6.36 16.34 15.72
C TYR A 244 7.35 17.00 14.75
N TYR A 245 6.85 17.83 13.83
CA TYR A 245 7.68 18.50 12.84
C TYR A 245 8.44 19.72 13.39
N PHE A 246 8.23 20.10 14.66
CA PHE A 246 9.03 21.12 15.33
C PHE A 246 10.50 20.67 15.57
N HIS A 247 10.75 19.36 15.67
CA HIS A 247 12.10 18.85 15.90
C HIS A 247 13.02 19.03 14.68
N ARG A 248 14.17 19.66 14.90
CA ARG A 248 15.13 20.01 13.82
C ARG A 248 15.65 18.81 13.03
N SER A 249 15.93 17.70 13.71
CA SER A 249 16.42 16.46 13.08
C SER A 249 15.40 15.86 12.10
N ILE A 250 14.10 15.93 12.44
CA ILE A 250 13.02 15.51 11.54
C ILE A 250 12.97 16.43 10.33
N GLN A 251 13.01 17.76 10.54
CA GLN A 251 13.01 18.74 9.45
C GLN A 251 14.18 18.51 8.48
N GLU A 252 15.38 18.21 9.00
CA GLU A 252 16.60 18.00 8.19
C GLU A 252 16.45 16.81 7.25
N ILE A 253 16.06 15.66 7.81
CA ILE A 253 15.91 14.42 7.05
C ILE A 253 14.77 14.59 6.04
N LEU A 254 13.64 15.16 6.46
CA LEU A 254 12.48 15.34 5.59
C LEU A 254 12.78 16.32 4.46
N TYR A 255 13.50 17.41 4.75
CA TYR A 255 13.99 18.36 3.74
C TYR A 255 14.83 17.65 2.68
N ASN A 256 15.82 16.84 3.06
CA ASN A 256 16.66 16.11 2.10
C ASN A 256 15.86 15.17 1.19
N CYS A 257 14.73 14.64 1.68
CA CYS A 257 13.82 13.82 0.88
C CYS A 257 12.93 14.64 -0.07
N CYS A 258 12.70 15.90 0.24
CA CYS A 258 11.72 16.79 -0.40
C CYS A 258 12.38 17.84 -1.31
N GLU A 259 13.64 18.17 -1.06
CA GLU A 259 14.39 19.19 -1.77
C GLU A 259 14.41 18.91 -3.28
N ASN A 260 14.12 19.95 -4.05
CA ASN A 260 14.10 19.92 -5.51
C ASN A 260 13.13 18.85 -6.06
N ARG A 261 12.01 18.61 -5.39
CA ARG A 261 10.94 17.70 -5.84
C ARG A 261 9.59 18.38 -5.78
N ASN A 262 8.71 18.00 -6.67
CA ASN A 262 7.29 18.35 -6.55
C ASN A 262 6.65 17.52 -5.43
N ILE A 263 5.99 18.18 -4.48
CA ILE A 263 5.46 17.52 -3.28
C ILE A 263 3.93 17.55 -3.31
N LEU A 264 3.31 16.39 -3.10
CA LEU A 264 1.91 16.29 -2.76
C LEU A 264 1.78 16.32 -1.23
N TYR A 265 0.93 17.19 -0.72
CA TYR A 265 0.68 17.33 0.71
C TYR A 265 -0.67 16.75 1.07
N ALA A 266 -0.85 16.32 2.32
CA ALA A 266 -2.17 16.19 2.91
C ALA A 266 -2.31 17.23 4.03
N PHE A 267 -3.31 18.11 3.92
CA PHE A 267 -3.49 19.27 4.80
C PHE A 267 -4.96 19.50 5.17
N ASN A 268 -5.18 20.32 6.19
CA ASN A 268 -6.52 20.71 6.63
C ASN A 268 -7.15 21.76 5.71
N GLN A 269 -8.32 21.46 5.17
CA GLN A 269 -9.19 22.43 4.54
C GLN A 269 -10.61 22.25 5.07
N ASN A 270 -11.14 23.25 5.78
CA ASN A 270 -12.51 23.26 6.32
C ASN A 270 -12.85 22.03 7.18
N ASN A 271 -11.95 21.63 8.10
CA ASN A 271 -12.06 20.42 8.94
C ASN A 271 -12.06 19.11 8.14
N THR A 272 -11.61 19.12 6.89
CA THR A 272 -11.42 17.92 6.07
C THR A 272 -9.97 17.84 5.61
N LEU A 273 -9.44 16.62 5.56
CA LEU A 273 -8.13 16.39 4.99
C LEU A 273 -8.23 16.42 3.47
N ARG A 274 -7.45 17.29 2.83
CA ARG A 274 -7.33 17.32 1.38
C ARG A 274 -5.90 16.98 0.97
N GLN A 275 -5.77 16.17 -0.07
CA GLN A 275 -4.51 16.00 -0.78
C GLN A 275 -4.39 17.02 -1.91
N GLY A 276 -3.27 17.73 -1.97
CA GLY A 276 -3.02 18.74 -3.00
C GLY A 276 -1.59 19.27 -2.98
N MET A 277 -1.19 19.88 -4.09
CA MET A 277 0.09 20.62 -4.20
C MET A 277 -0.08 22.12 -3.92
N MET A 278 -1.33 22.56 -3.83
CA MET A 278 -1.73 23.96 -3.66
C MET A 278 -2.58 24.05 -2.41
N VAL A 279 -2.40 25.12 -1.63
CA VAL A 279 -3.22 25.45 -0.45
C VAL A 279 -4.04 26.70 -0.74
N GLU A 280 -5.25 26.74 -0.20
CA GLU A 280 -6.13 27.90 -0.31
C GLU A 280 -5.73 28.92 0.76
N THR A 281 -5.44 30.15 0.33
CA THR A 281 -5.13 31.30 1.19
C THR A 281 -6.16 32.40 0.94
N ASP A 282 -6.15 33.45 1.77
CA ASP A 282 -6.97 34.65 1.54
C ASP A 282 -6.72 35.32 0.18
N THR A 283 -5.57 35.06 -0.43
CA THR A 283 -5.16 35.62 -1.74
C THR A 283 -5.39 34.66 -2.91
N GLY A 284 -5.90 33.46 -2.65
CA GLY A 284 -6.13 32.41 -3.65
C GLY A 284 -5.28 31.16 -3.41
N TRP A 285 -5.20 30.32 -4.44
CA TRP A 285 -4.47 29.05 -4.40
C TRP A 285 -2.97 29.28 -4.63
N VAL A 286 -2.15 28.90 -3.65
CA VAL A 286 -0.69 29.09 -3.68
C VAL A 286 0.00 27.72 -3.65
N PRO A 287 1.03 27.47 -4.48
CA PRO A 287 1.82 26.24 -4.39
C PRO A 287 2.59 26.20 -3.06
N VAL A 288 2.64 25.03 -2.44
CA VAL A 288 3.47 24.83 -1.24
C VAL A 288 4.84 24.35 -1.70
N GLU A 289 5.84 25.20 -1.57
CA GLU A 289 7.21 24.93 -1.99
C GLU A 289 8.14 24.77 -0.77
N ILE A 290 9.08 23.84 -0.87
CA ILE A 290 10.11 23.59 0.14
C ILE A 290 11.46 23.99 -0.47
N HIS A 291 11.94 25.17 -0.07
CA HIS A 291 13.24 25.75 -0.46
C HIS A 291 14.27 25.66 0.66
N THR A 292 13.81 25.62 1.90
CA THR A 292 14.68 25.53 3.08
C THR A 292 14.17 24.48 4.07
N GLN A 293 15.03 24.06 4.97
CA GLN A 293 14.66 23.16 6.07
C GLN A 293 13.51 23.73 6.93
N ASP A 294 13.50 25.05 7.15
CA ASP A 294 12.49 25.75 7.95
C ASP A 294 11.09 25.67 7.30
N ASP A 295 11.05 25.48 5.99
CA ASP A 295 9.80 25.39 5.24
C ASP A 295 9.00 24.15 5.63
N ILE A 296 9.65 23.07 6.08
CA ILE A 296 8.96 21.86 6.57
C ILE A 296 8.01 22.22 7.71
N TYR A 297 8.52 22.87 8.76
CA TYR A 297 7.71 23.24 9.91
C TYR A 297 6.74 24.40 9.58
N ARG A 298 7.17 25.36 8.75
CA ARG A 298 6.29 26.43 8.27
C ARG A 298 5.05 25.87 7.60
N CYS A 299 5.18 24.86 6.74
CA CYS A 299 4.03 24.27 6.05
C CYS A 299 3.02 23.61 7.01
N VAL A 300 3.52 22.99 8.08
CA VAL A 300 2.68 22.39 9.11
C VAL A 300 1.94 23.47 9.89
N LYS A 301 2.66 24.50 10.32
CA LYS A 301 2.12 25.59 11.13
C LYS A 301 1.12 26.47 10.36
N ASP A 302 1.47 26.87 9.15
CA ASP A 302 0.72 27.86 8.40
C ASP A 302 -0.42 27.22 7.59
N PHE A 303 -0.29 25.94 7.20
CA PHE A 303 -1.26 25.26 6.33
C PHE A 303 -1.85 23.99 6.93
N GLY A 304 -1.45 23.58 8.13
CA GLY A 304 -1.94 22.34 8.74
C GLY A 304 -1.54 21.09 7.94
N VAL A 305 -0.36 21.11 7.31
CA VAL A 305 0.19 19.94 6.60
C VAL A 305 0.48 18.82 7.61
N VAL A 306 -0.01 17.61 7.33
CA VAL A 306 0.25 16.41 8.12
C VAL A 306 1.19 15.47 7.38
N GLU A 307 1.08 15.38 6.05
CA GLU A 307 1.80 14.38 5.24
C GLU A 307 2.55 15.02 4.07
N PHE A 308 3.78 14.55 3.85
CA PHE A 308 4.70 14.97 2.78
C PHE A 308 4.96 13.80 1.82
N ILE A 309 4.56 13.96 0.56
CA ILE A 309 4.62 12.90 -0.47
C ILE A 309 5.40 13.44 -1.69
N PRO A 310 6.74 13.48 -1.64
CA PRO A 310 7.57 13.96 -2.74
C PRO A 310 7.50 13.07 -3.99
N ALA A 311 7.82 13.65 -5.15
CA ALA A 311 8.02 12.92 -6.39
C ALA A 311 9.24 12.01 -6.35
N VAL A 312 9.22 10.87 -7.04
CA VAL A 312 10.37 9.96 -7.16
C VAL A 312 11.51 10.53 -8.03
N ASN A 313 11.25 11.58 -8.80
CA ASN A 313 12.23 12.36 -9.55
C ASN A 313 12.40 13.77 -8.98
N ARG A 314 13.54 14.39 -9.25
CA ARG A 314 13.73 15.82 -9.02
C ARG A 314 13.08 16.66 -10.12
N ILE A 315 12.82 17.93 -9.85
CA ILE A 315 12.14 18.87 -10.78
C ILE A 315 12.99 19.12 -12.03
N ASP A 316 14.31 19.18 -11.85
CA ASP A 316 15.30 19.41 -12.90
C ASP A 316 15.79 18.12 -13.59
N GLU A 317 15.25 16.96 -13.21
CA GLU A 317 15.61 15.66 -13.77
C GLU A 317 14.47 15.07 -14.61
N ASP A 318 14.81 14.50 -15.76
CA ASP A 318 13.88 13.77 -16.64
C ASP A 318 13.93 12.25 -16.43
N TYR A 319 14.58 11.80 -15.35
CA TYR A 319 14.74 10.41 -14.95
C TYR A 319 14.36 10.19 -13.47
N PRO A 320 14.03 8.95 -13.05
CA PRO A 320 13.81 8.66 -11.64
C PRO A 320 15.14 8.69 -10.88
N SER A 321 15.14 9.43 -9.76
CA SER A 321 16.24 9.42 -8.78
C SER A 321 16.12 8.29 -7.75
N ILE A 322 14.95 7.63 -7.72
CA ILE A 322 14.60 6.55 -6.81
C ILE A 322 13.68 5.59 -7.58
N ILE A 323 14.00 4.29 -7.54
CA ILE A 323 13.04 3.23 -7.86
C ILE A 323 12.37 2.78 -6.57
N THR A 324 11.05 2.59 -6.61
CA THR A 324 10.25 2.25 -5.42
C THR A 324 9.50 0.95 -5.64
N ILE A 325 9.57 0.04 -4.68
CA ILE A 325 8.76 -1.18 -4.63
C ILE A 325 7.90 -1.09 -3.39
N GLU A 326 6.58 -0.99 -3.54
CA GLU A 326 5.66 -0.89 -2.41
C GLU A 326 4.90 -2.20 -2.25
N THR A 327 4.80 -2.72 -1.03
CA THR A 327 4.03 -3.94 -0.76
C THR A 327 2.71 -3.58 -0.08
N ASP A 328 1.62 -3.62 -0.84
CA ASP A 328 0.30 -3.15 -0.38
C ASP A 328 -0.70 -4.30 -0.23
N PRO A 329 -1.07 -4.69 1.00
CA PRO A 329 -2.03 -5.76 1.20
C PRO A 329 -3.42 -5.28 0.79
N GLY A 330 -4.08 -6.05 -0.08
CA GLY A 330 -5.47 -5.81 -0.45
C GLY A 330 -6.39 -5.82 0.78
N GLU A 331 -7.47 -5.06 0.71
CA GLU A 331 -8.39 -4.89 1.84
C GLU A 331 -9.05 -6.22 2.26
N MET A 332 -9.38 -7.09 1.29
CA MET A 332 -9.94 -8.40 1.61
C MET A 332 -8.90 -9.39 2.11
N LEU A 333 -7.66 -9.32 1.63
CA LEU A 333 -6.56 -10.07 2.22
C LEU A 333 -6.46 -9.74 3.73
N MET A 334 -6.55 -8.45 4.07
CA MET A 334 -6.55 -8.01 5.46
C MET A 334 -7.77 -8.43 6.25
N ALA A 335 -8.97 -8.36 5.66
CA ALA A 335 -10.20 -8.79 6.32
C ALA A 335 -10.16 -10.29 6.63
N VAL A 336 -9.71 -11.11 5.67
CA VAL A 336 -9.70 -12.57 5.77
C VAL A 336 -8.59 -13.08 6.71
N LEU A 337 -7.37 -12.55 6.58
CA LEU A 337 -6.24 -13.01 7.40
C LEU A 337 -6.18 -12.31 8.77
N GLY A 338 -6.85 -11.16 8.90
CA GLY A 338 -6.65 -10.22 9.98
C GLY A 338 -5.36 -9.40 9.82
N LYS A 339 -5.28 -8.29 10.55
CA LYS A 339 -4.19 -7.31 10.46
C LYS A 339 -2.81 -7.90 10.76
N LYS A 340 -2.68 -8.62 11.87
CA LYS A 340 -1.39 -9.19 12.33
C LYS A 340 -0.81 -10.18 11.32
N LYS A 341 -1.65 -11.07 10.79
CA LYS A 341 -1.21 -12.10 9.85
C LYS A 341 -0.93 -11.54 8.47
N SER A 342 -1.73 -10.56 8.03
CA SER A 342 -1.45 -9.82 6.79
C SER A 342 -0.13 -9.08 6.87
N TRP A 343 0.19 -8.47 8.03
CA TRP A 343 1.48 -7.85 8.27
C TRP A 343 2.62 -8.86 8.19
N ILE A 344 2.51 -10.01 8.87
CA ILE A 344 3.51 -11.10 8.81
C ILE A 344 3.74 -11.55 7.36
N PHE A 345 2.66 -11.78 6.59
CA PHE A 345 2.76 -12.16 5.19
C PHE A 345 3.42 -11.06 4.34
N ASN A 346 3.06 -9.80 4.59
CA ASN A 346 3.66 -8.66 3.92
C ASN A 346 5.16 -8.53 4.20
N THR A 347 5.57 -8.61 5.48
CA THR A 347 6.98 -8.58 5.91
C THR A 347 7.78 -9.74 5.33
N TYR A 348 7.18 -10.94 5.28
CA TYR A 348 7.80 -12.10 4.62
C TYR A 348 8.08 -11.84 3.13
N VAL A 349 7.11 -11.28 2.39
CA VAL A 349 7.31 -10.95 0.97
C VAL A 349 8.33 -9.83 0.78
N ALA A 350 8.29 -8.79 1.62
CA ALA A 350 9.29 -7.72 1.60
C ALA A 350 10.71 -8.26 1.86
N GLU A 351 10.87 -9.20 2.80
CA GLU A 351 12.16 -9.84 3.07
C GLU A 351 12.66 -10.68 1.89
N LYS A 352 11.77 -11.38 1.17
CA LYS A 352 12.12 -12.10 -0.06
C LYS A 352 12.59 -11.14 -1.16
N ILE A 353 11.96 -9.97 -1.29
CA ILE A 353 12.42 -8.92 -2.20
C ILE A 353 13.82 -8.42 -1.80
N CYS A 354 14.04 -8.12 -0.52
CA CYS A 354 15.34 -7.66 -0.01
C CYS A 354 16.47 -8.67 -0.32
N ARG A 355 16.23 -9.96 -0.08
CA ARG A 355 17.18 -11.04 -0.39
C ARG A 355 17.48 -11.17 -1.87
N LEU A 356 16.46 -10.99 -2.72
CA LEU A 356 16.65 -10.97 -4.15
C LEU A 356 17.56 -9.82 -4.54
N LEU A 357 17.33 -8.60 -4.03
CA LEU A 357 18.18 -7.45 -4.29
C LEU A 357 19.62 -7.66 -3.79
N ASP A 358 19.82 -8.24 -2.61
CA ASP A 358 21.15 -8.61 -2.07
C ASP A 358 21.89 -9.57 -3.00
N ALA A 359 21.20 -10.59 -3.54
CA ALA A 359 21.79 -11.59 -4.42
C ALA A 359 22.34 -10.99 -5.73
N TYR A 360 21.80 -9.84 -6.12
CA TYR A 360 22.25 -9.04 -7.26
C TYR A 360 23.12 -7.85 -6.85
N CYS A 361 23.46 -7.69 -5.56
CA CYS A 361 24.23 -6.57 -5.03
C CYS A 361 23.62 -5.20 -5.37
N ILE A 362 22.29 -5.10 -5.32
CA ILE A 362 21.56 -3.84 -5.50
C ILE A 362 21.35 -3.22 -4.12
N THR A 363 21.81 -1.99 -3.90
CA THR A 363 21.63 -1.28 -2.64
C THR A 363 20.20 -0.75 -2.52
N TYR A 364 19.59 -0.90 -1.36
CA TYR A 364 18.24 -0.43 -1.08
C TYR A 364 18.10 0.05 0.36
N GLN A 365 17.02 0.76 0.62
CA GLN A 365 16.50 1.08 1.93
C GLN A 365 15.09 0.50 2.06
N VAL A 366 14.69 0.18 3.29
CA VAL A 366 13.34 -0.29 3.58
C VAL A 366 12.74 0.61 4.65
N LYS A 367 11.49 0.98 4.47
CA LYS A 367 10.73 1.71 5.49
C LYS A 367 9.31 1.22 5.60
N PHE A 368 8.78 1.26 6.81
CA PHE A 368 7.36 1.14 7.04
C PHE A 368 6.67 2.33 6.38
N SER A 369 5.62 2.08 5.62
CA SER A 369 4.84 3.13 4.95
C SER A 369 4.23 4.13 5.93
N GLY A 370 4.03 3.78 7.20
CA GLY A 370 3.16 4.54 8.11
C GLY A 370 1.70 4.07 8.03
N ASN A 371 1.37 3.04 7.23
CA ASN A 371 0.02 2.47 7.17
C ASN A 371 0.02 0.95 7.33
N LYS A 372 0.09 0.21 6.22
CA LYS A 372 -0.14 -1.25 6.19
C LYS A 372 0.94 -2.05 5.46
N GLY A 373 1.94 -1.37 4.88
CA GLY A 373 2.97 -2.02 4.09
C GLY A 373 4.36 -1.43 4.15
N TRP A 374 5.27 -2.04 3.39
CA TRP A 374 6.67 -1.68 3.28
C TRP A 374 6.92 -0.93 1.98
N HIS A 375 7.78 0.08 2.03
CA HIS A 375 8.36 0.71 0.85
C HIS A 375 9.83 0.33 0.81
N ILE A 376 10.26 -0.27 -0.29
CA ILE A 376 11.66 -0.56 -0.60
C ILE A 376 12.10 0.50 -1.61
N GLN A 377 13.05 1.33 -1.22
CA GLN A 377 13.57 2.43 -2.02
C GLN A 377 14.96 2.05 -2.51
N ILE A 378 15.17 2.18 -3.81
CA ILE A 378 16.44 1.91 -4.48
C ILE A 378 16.92 3.26 -5.01
N PRO A 379 17.85 3.94 -4.32
CA PRO A 379 18.40 5.21 -4.78
C PRO A 379 19.27 5.03 -6.02
N LEU A 380 19.03 5.76 -7.11
CA LEU A 380 19.88 5.71 -8.31
C LEU A 380 19.69 6.91 -9.22
N GLU A 381 20.65 7.16 -10.12
CA GLU A 381 20.50 8.13 -11.20
C GLU A 381 20.33 7.40 -12.55
N LEU A 382 19.11 6.94 -12.85
CA LEU A 382 18.84 6.19 -14.09
C LEU A 382 18.71 7.10 -15.31
N LYS A 383 19.80 7.76 -15.70
CA LYS A 383 19.81 8.73 -16.82
C LYS A 383 19.45 8.13 -18.18
N LYS A 384 19.67 6.82 -18.35
CA LYS A 384 19.41 6.07 -19.58
C LYS A 384 18.90 4.67 -19.24
N PRO A 385 18.19 4.00 -20.15
CA PRO A 385 17.86 2.59 -20.02
C PRO A 385 19.10 1.71 -19.80
N PHE A 386 18.89 0.57 -19.13
CA PHE A 386 19.91 -0.48 -19.02
C PHE A 386 20.24 -1.07 -20.40
N ASN A 387 21.49 -1.42 -20.62
CA ASN A 387 21.97 -1.98 -21.89
C ASN A 387 21.24 -3.29 -22.22
N ILE A 388 21.07 -4.19 -21.25
CA ILE A 388 20.34 -5.45 -21.46
C ILE A 388 18.87 -5.20 -21.80
N TYR A 389 18.24 -4.21 -21.16
CA TYR A 389 16.88 -3.83 -21.50
C TYR A 389 16.78 -3.38 -22.96
N GLN A 390 17.71 -2.52 -23.40
CA GLN A 390 17.76 -2.05 -24.78
C GLN A 390 17.96 -3.21 -25.77
N GLN A 391 18.88 -4.15 -25.48
CA GLN A 391 19.09 -5.34 -26.31
C GLN A 391 17.82 -6.19 -26.44
N VAL A 392 17.04 -6.33 -25.35
CA VAL A 392 15.78 -7.08 -25.38
C VAL A 392 14.73 -6.39 -26.24
N VAL A 393 14.61 -5.06 -26.13
CA VAL A 393 13.70 -4.27 -26.97
C VAL A 393 14.09 -4.38 -28.45
N GLU A 394 15.37 -4.22 -28.77
CA GLU A 394 15.90 -4.36 -30.13
C GLU A 394 15.60 -5.75 -30.70
N ALA A 395 15.84 -6.82 -29.93
CA ALA A 395 15.53 -8.19 -30.36
C ALA A 395 14.04 -8.43 -30.64
N ILE A 396 13.13 -7.82 -29.88
CA ILE A 396 11.68 -7.91 -30.12
C ILE A 396 11.32 -7.20 -31.43
N ILE A 397 11.85 -6.00 -31.62
CA ILE A 397 11.60 -5.18 -32.81
C ILE A 397 12.13 -5.90 -34.05
N ASP A 398 13.39 -6.32 -34.05
CA ASP A 398 14.03 -6.99 -35.18
C ASP A 398 13.25 -8.24 -35.60
N ARG A 399 12.81 -9.06 -34.63
CA ARG A 399 11.98 -10.24 -34.90
C ARG A 399 10.64 -9.89 -35.54
N GLN A 400 9.93 -8.88 -35.01
CA GLN A 400 8.62 -8.48 -35.54
C GLN A 400 8.73 -7.93 -36.97
N LEU A 401 9.87 -7.35 -37.33
CA LEU A 401 10.10 -6.78 -38.66
C LEU A 401 10.72 -7.80 -39.64
N SER A 402 11.37 -8.85 -39.15
CA SER A 402 11.98 -9.88 -39.98
C SER A 402 10.94 -10.55 -40.90
N GLY A 403 11.16 -10.49 -42.21
CA GLY A 403 10.28 -11.10 -43.23
C GLY A 403 9.17 -10.21 -43.77
N LEU A 404 9.03 -8.96 -43.29
CA LEU A 404 8.14 -7.97 -43.89
C LEU A 404 8.85 -7.26 -45.07
N SER A 405 8.09 -6.91 -46.12
CA SER A 405 8.59 -6.00 -47.16
C SER A 405 8.80 -4.59 -46.60
N GLU A 406 9.62 -3.74 -47.22
CA GLU A 406 9.91 -2.38 -46.74
C GLU A 406 8.63 -1.54 -46.49
N GLN A 407 7.60 -1.70 -47.31
CA GLN A 407 6.31 -1.03 -47.15
C GLN A 407 5.52 -1.58 -45.95
N GLU A 408 5.54 -2.89 -45.73
CA GLU A 408 4.91 -3.55 -44.58
C GLU A 408 5.68 -3.28 -43.29
N THR A 409 7.01 -3.15 -43.34
CA THR A 409 7.85 -2.72 -42.23
C THR A 409 7.45 -1.31 -41.79
N VAL A 410 7.30 -0.37 -42.74
CA VAL A 410 6.83 0.99 -42.41
C VAL A 410 5.42 0.98 -41.82
N LEU A 411 4.49 0.19 -42.37
CA LEU A 411 3.13 0.05 -41.85
C LEU A 411 3.06 -0.64 -40.49
N ALA A 412 3.85 -1.69 -40.27
CA ALA A 412 3.95 -2.40 -38.99
C ALA A 412 4.64 -1.52 -37.95
N LEU A 413 5.68 -0.78 -38.33
CA LEU A 413 6.28 0.25 -37.49
C LEU A 413 5.25 1.31 -37.13
N ILE A 414 4.42 1.80 -38.06
CA ILE A 414 3.33 2.77 -37.83
C ILE A 414 2.19 2.18 -36.97
N LEU A 415 1.79 0.93 -37.18
CA LEU A 415 0.71 0.27 -36.42
C LEU A 415 1.17 -0.09 -35.00
N ASN A 416 2.38 -0.63 -34.85
CA ASN A 416 3.04 -0.66 -33.56
C ASN A 416 3.14 0.77 -33.03
N PHE A 417 3.50 1.77 -33.85
CA PHE A 417 3.57 3.18 -33.44
C PHE A 417 2.25 3.70 -32.84
N MET A 418 1.11 3.26 -33.40
CA MET A 418 -0.22 3.64 -32.92
C MET A 418 -0.70 2.82 -31.71
N GLN A 419 -0.16 1.62 -31.47
CA GLN A 419 -0.25 0.93 -30.18
C GLN A 419 0.82 1.43 -29.19
N SER A 420 1.67 2.39 -29.60
CA SER A 420 2.92 2.76 -28.94
C SER A 420 3.00 4.14 -28.28
N GLU A 421 1.95 4.57 -27.57
CA GLU A 421 2.28 5.42 -26.42
C GLU A 421 3.37 4.75 -25.52
N ASP A 422 3.52 3.41 -25.62
CA ASP A 422 4.60 2.61 -25.02
C ASP A 422 5.94 2.47 -25.82
N VAL A 423 6.10 2.80 -27.11
CA VAL A 423 7.43 2.64 -27.80
C VAL A 423 8.36 3.80 -27.49
N LYS A 424 7.82 5.03 -27.41
CA LYS A 424 8.56 6.16 -26.79
C LYS A 424 8.92 5.86 -25.33
N SER A 425 8.18 4.96 -24.69
CA SER A 425 8.43 4.55 -23.32
C SER A 425 9.63 3.60 -23.16
N TYR A 426 10.09 2.88 -24.20
CA TYR A 426 11.25 1.99 -24.03
C TYR A 426 12.56 2.74 -23.77
N THR A 427 12.66 3.98 -24.24
CA THR A 427 13.76 4.89 -23.89
C THR A 427 13.49 5.71 -22.62
N ASP A 428 12.25 5.71 -22.13
CA ASP A 428 11.85 6.43 -20.91
C ASP A 428 12.35 5.67 -19.67
N PRO A 429 13.29 6.26 -18.89
CA PRO A 429 13.80 5.63 -17.68
C PRO A 429 12.72 5.27 -16.65
N PHE A 430 11.60 6.00 -16.60
CA PHE A 430 10.50 5.66 -15.70
C PHE A 430 9.77 4.38 -16.12
N PHE A 431 9.65 4.14 -17.42
CA PHE A 431 9.08 2.87 -17.90
C PHE A 431 10.01 1.69 -17.59
N VAL A 432 11.32 1.86 -17.80
CA VAL A 432 12.33 0.85 -17.43
C VAL A 432 12.25 0.54 -15.93
N ALA A 433 12.17 1.57 -15.09
CA ALA A 433 11.95 1.42 -13.64
C ALA A 433 10.69 0.60 -13.32
N ARG A 434 9.54 0.88 -13.95
CA ARG A 434 8.31 0.09 -13.77
C ARG A 434 8.49 -1.38 -14.19
N ARG A 435 9.08 -1.63 -15.37
CA ARG A 435 9.29 -3.00 -15.87
C ARG A 435 10.26 -3.78 -14.98
N PHE A 436 11.27 -3.12 -14.41
CA PHE A 436 12.17 -3.74 -13.42
C PHE A 436 11.40 -4.20 -12.19
N VAL A 437 10.51 -3.37 -11.63
CA VAL A 437 9.69 -3.75 -10.46
C VAL A 437 8.69 -4.86 -10.80
N ASP A 438 8.07 -4.82 -11.99
CA ASP A 438 7.21 -5.91 -12.49
C ASP A 438 7.97 -7.25 -12.52
N LEU A 439 9.22 -7.24 -13.00
CA LEU A 439 10.07 -8.43 -13.02
C LEU A 439 10.48 -8.91 -11.63
N VAL A 440 10.79 -7.99 -10.71
CA VAL A 440 11.03 -8.34 -9.31
C VAL A 440 9.79 -9.04 -8.74
N GLY A 441 8.60 -8.48 -8.94
CA GLY A 441 7.35 -9.07 -8.46
C GLY A 441 7.08 -10.45 -9.08
N ALA A 442 7.28 -10.60 -10.39
CA ALA A 442 7.17 -11.89 -11.08
C ALA A 442 8.17 -12.92 -10.56
N ARG A 443 9.41 -12.51 -10.30
CA ARG A 443 10.44 -13.38 -9.71
C ARG A 443 10.01 -13.87 -8.33
N ILE A 444 9.50 -12.99 -7.47
CA ILE A 444 8.97 -13.40 -6.17
C ILE A 444 7.83 -14.41 -6.36
N MET A 445 6.83 -14.07 -7.18
CA MET A 445 5.66 -14.91 -7.45
C MET A 445 6.01 -16.34 -7.88
N PHE A 446 6.98 -16.52 -8.77
CA PHE A 446 7.22 -17.83 -9.39
C PHE A 446 8.35 -18.63 -8.75
N TYR A 447 9.23 -17.99 -7.97
CA TYR A 447 10.48 -18.62 -7.55
C TYR A 447 10.75 -18.53 -6.05
N GLU A 448 10.26 -17.52 -5.34
CA GLU A 448 10.74 -17.23 -3.97
C GLU A 448 9.74 -17.58 -2.85
N LEU A 449 8.52 -17.97 -3.20
CA LEU A 449 7.44 -18.30 -2.23
C LEU A 449 7.27 -19.81 -2.00
N ASP A 450 8.32 -20.61 -2.18
CA ASP A 450 8.30 -22.06 -1.96
C ASP A 450 8.03 -22.46 -0.49
N ASP A 451 8.40 -21.58 0.44
CA ASP A 451 8.19 -21.71 1.89
C ASP A 451 7.04 -20.85 2.43
N ILE A 452 6.08 -20.42 1.58
CA ILE A 452 4.93 -19.59 2.02
C ILE A 452 4.10 -20.22 3.15
N HIS A 453 4.13 -21.55 3.26
CA HIS A 453 3.46 -22.30 4.31
C HIS A 453 4.01 -22.02 5.72
N THR A 454 5.18 -21.39 5.82
CA THR A 454 5.76 -20.92 7.09
C THR A 454 5.03 -19.71 7.67
N VAL A 455 4.30 -18.96 6.84
CA VAL A 455 3.55 -17.75 7.23
C VAL A 455 2.05 -17.85 7.00
N LEU A 456 1.62 -18.64 6.00
CA LEU A 456 0.21 -18.90 5.72
C LEU A 456 -0.10 -20.40 5.85
N THR A 457 -1.04 -20.74 6.73
CA THR A 457 -1.55 -22.11 6.88
C THR A 457 -2.43 -22.49 5.69
N LEU A 458 -2.71 -23.79 5.55
CA LEU A 458 -3.67 -24.25 4.55
C LEU A 458 -5.07 -23.67 4.74
N ASN A 459 -5.46 -23.39 5.99
CA ASN A 459 -6.76 -22.79 6.26
C ASN A 459 -6.81 -21.35 5.73
N ASP A 460 -5.73 -20.59 5.90
CA ASP A 460 -5.63 -19.23 5.35
C ASP A 460 -5.75 -19.23 3.82
N LEU A 461 -5.04 -20.15 3.17
CA LEU A 461 -5.06 -20.26 1.71
C LEU A 461 -6.44 -20.70 1.19
N ARG A 462 -7.17 -21.53 1.94
CA ARG A 462 -8.57 -21.87 1.66
C ARG A 462 -9.51 -20.68 1.86
N ASN A 463 -9.34 -19.94 2.96
CA ASN A 463 -10.16 -18.78 3.29
C ASN A 463 -9.98 -17.64 2.29
N LEU A 464 -8.80 -17.53 1.65
CA LEU A 464 -8.57 -16.62 0.53
C LEU A 464 -9.24 -17.08 -0.78
N CYS A 465 -10.10 -18.09 -0.73
CA CYS A 465 -10.79 -18.70 -1.86
C CYS A 465 -9.84 -19.14 -3.00
N LEU A 466 -8.57 -19.40 -2.67
CA LEU A 466 -7.60 -19.85 -3.65
C LEU A 466 -7.88 -21.32 -3.97
N ARG A 467 -7.77 -21.68 -5.26
CA ARG A 467 -7.96 -23.06 -5.70
C ARG A 467 -6.82 -23.94 -5.19
N ALA A 468 -6.92 -24.41 -3.95
CA ALA A 468 -6.00 -25.39 -3.38
C ALA A 468 -6.40 -26.80 -3.83
N LYS A 469 -5.73 -27.36 -4.85
CA LYS A 469 -5.88 -28.79 -5.17
C LYS A 469 -5.01 -29.60 -4.19
N PRO A 470 -5.57 -30.55 -3.43
CA PRO A 470 -4.76 -31.47 -2.65
C PRO A 470 -3.85 -32.26 -3.59
N VAL A 471 -2.55 -32.36 -3.27
CA VAL A 471 -1.63 -33.23 -4.03
C VAL A 471 -2.00 -34.65 -3.68
N HIS A 472 -2.81 -35.29 -4.53
CA HIS A 472 -3.09 -36.71 -4.41
C HIS A 472 -1.78 -37.49 -4.57
N LYS A 473 -1.20 -37.97 -3.46
CA LYS A 473 -0.35 -39.16 -3.52
C LYS A 473 -1.26 -40.30 -3.98
N ARG A 474 -0.95 -40.88 -5.13
CA ARG A 474 -1.61 -42.09 -5.62
C ARG A 474 -1.49 -43.20 -4.56
N ARG A 475 -2.65 -43.74 -4.17
CA ARG A 475 -2.95 -45.02 -3.50
C ARG A 475 -2.62 -45.15 -2.01
N SER A 476 -3.65 -45.01 -1.18
CA SER A 476 -4.33 -46.14 -0.50
C SER A 476 -5.58 -45.62 0.24
N PHE A 477 -6.61 -46.46 0.34
CA PHE A 477 -7.89 -46.16 0.96
C PHE A 477 -7.73 -45.98 2.47
N ASN A 478 -7.80 -44.74 2.97
CA ASN A 478 -8.34 -44.44 4.29
C ASN A 478 -8.78 -42.97 4.34
N ILE A 479 -10.09 -42.74 4.38
CA ILE A 479 -10.73 -41.44 4.18
C ILE A 479 -10.73 -40.60 5.48
N TYR A 480 -10.27 -41.17 6.61
CA TYR A 480 -10.32 -40.52 7.93
C TYR A 480 -8.95 -40.32 8.59
N GLU A 481 -7.84 -40.57 7.90
CA GLU A 481 -6.49 -40.23 8.38
C GLU A 481 -5.74 -39.41 7.32
N THR A 482 -6.19 -38.18 7.09
CA THR A 482 -5.40 -37.23 6.29
C THR A 482 -4.26 -36.67 7.13
N GLN A 483 -3.13 -37.39 7.17
CA GLN A 483 -1.84 -36.73 7.26
C GLN A 483 -1.77 -35.72 6.12
N VAL A 484 -1.64 -34.44 6.47
CA VAL A 484 -1.63 -33.32 5.55
C VAL A 484 -0.45 -33.48 4.59
N GLY A 485 -0.72 -33.99 3.38
CA GLY A 485 0.24 -33.94 2.29
C GLY A 485 0.49 -32.48 1.88
N PRO A 486 1.67 -32.17 1.30
CA PRO A 486 1.95 -30.82 0.82
C PRO A 486 0.88 -30.41 -0.20
N VAL A 487 0.17 -29.33 0.07
CA VAL A 487 -0.75 -28.74 -0.91
C VAL A 487 0.08 -27.90 -1.87
N LYS A 488 -0.01 -28.21 -3.16
CA LYS A 488 0.56 -27.36 -4.20
C LYS A 488 -0.44 -26.23 -4.43
N VAL A 489 -0.31 -25.15 -3.65
CA VAL A 489 -1.00 -23.91 -3.97
C VAL A 489 -0.41 -23.42 -5.30
N GLU A 490 -1.26 -23.06 -6.25
CA GLU A 490 -0.79 -22.29 -7.40
C GLU A 490 -0.46 -20.88 -6.87
N ILE A 491 0.81 -20.71 -6.51
CA ILE A 491 1.43 -19.54 -5.88
C ILE A 491 1.17 -18.19 -6.60
N PRO A 492 0.82 -18.08 -7.91
CA PRO A 492 0.47 -16.79 -8.52
C PRO A 492 -0.76 -16.11 -7.92
N GLN A 493 -1.56 -16.80 -7.10
CA GLN A 493 -2.86 -16.28 -6.68
C GLN A 493 -2.84 -15.41 -5.42
N VAL A 494 -1.76 -15.43 -4.62
CA VAL A 494 -1.65 -14.61 -3.39
C VAL A 494 -1.00 -13.25 -3.62
N LEU A 495 -0.32 -13.06 -4.76
CA LEU A 495 0.36 -11.82 -5.12
C LEU A 495 -0.25 -11.20 -6.39
N SER A 496 -0.11 -9.88 -6.52
CA SER A 496 -0.41 -9.13 -7.73
C SER A 496 0.77 -8.22 -8.05
N ILE A 497 1.06 -8.02 -9.32
CA ILE A 497 1.94 -6.96 -9.81
C ILE A 497 1.18 -5.87 -10.56
N ASN A 498 -0.12 -6.07 -10.81
CA ASN A 498 -0.97 -5.12 -11.52
C ASN A 498 -1.58 -4.07 -10.56
N PRO A 499 -1.12 -2.81 -10.58
CA PRO A 499 -1.66 -1.78 -9.70
C PRO A 499 -3.01 -1.23 -10.18
N TYR A 500 -3.41 -1.46 -11.43
CA TYR A 500 -4.53 -0.76 -12.05
C TYR A 500 -5.89 -1.39 -11.74
N SER A 501 -5.93 -2.69 -11.47
CA SER A 501 -7.18 -3.38 -11.15
C SER A 501 -7.33 -3.60 -9.64
N LYS A 502 -7.84 -2.58 -8.93
CA LYS A 502 -8.15 -2.67 -7.48
C LYS A 502 -8.97 -3.90 -7.12
N PHE A 503 -9.95 -4.25 -7.94
CA PHE A 503 -10.81 -5.41 -7.74
C PHE A 503 -10.02 -6.73 -7.73
N ARG A 504 -9.24 -7.00 -8.77
CA ARG A 504 -8.43 -8.24 -8.89
C ARG A 504 -7.40 -8.40 -7.76
N ARG A 505 -6.95 -7.31 -7.14
CA ARG A 505 -5.95 -7.34 -6.06
C ARG A 505 -6.54 -7.32 -4.65
N GLN A 506 -7.87 -7.32 -4.47
CA GLN A 506 -8.48 -7.25 -3.14
C GLN A 506 -8.02 -8.37 -2.19
N PHE A 507 -7.89 -9.60 -2.71
CA PHE A 507 -7.46 -10.79 -1.96
C PHE A 507 -5.96 -11.08 -2.08
N LYS A 508 -5.19 -10.13 -2.63
CA LYS A 508 -3.78 -10.32 -2.97
C LYS A 508 -2.92 -9.30 -2.23
N LEU A 509 -1.66 -9.64 -2.01
CA LEU A 509 -0.64 -8.66 -1.68
C LEU A 509 -0.08 -8.09 -2.99
N LEU A 510 -0.22 -6.78 -3.18
CA LEU A 510 0.30 -6.10 -4.35
C LEU A 510 1.79 -5.77 -4.16
N ILE A 511 2.58 -6.03 -5.19
CA ILE A 511 3.92 -5.45 -5.38
C ILE A 511 3.74 -4.29 -6.37
N ASP A 512 3.57 -3.08 -5.82
CA ASP A 512 3.17 -1.89 -6.56
C ASP A 512 4.38 -1.18 -7.17
N HIS A 513 4.28 -0.91 -8.47
CA HIS A 513 5.27 -0.15 -9.23
C HIS A 513 4.74 1.23 -9.67
N SER A 514 3.53 1.61 -9.29
CA SER A 514 2.79 2.77 -9.83
C SER A 514 3.40 4.13 -9.48
N SER A 515 4.23 4.18 -8.43
CA SER A 515 5.03 5.35 -8.06
C SER A 515 6.23 5.57 -8.99
N ASN A 516 6.66 4.58 -9.78
CA ASN A 516 7.77 4.71 -10.74
C ASN A 516 7.36 5.38 -12.06
N LYS A 517 6.53 6.42 -12.00
CA LYS A 517 6.19 7.26 -13.16
C LYS A 517 6.79 8.64 -12.97
N ARG A 518 6.87 9.42 -14.05
CA ARG A 518 7.20 10.84 -13.93
C ARG A 518 6.22 11.49 -12.97
N GLU A 519 6.72 12.22 -11.98
CA GLU A 519 5.91 12.80 -10.91
C GLU A 519 5.14 11.80 -10.04
N GLY A 520 5.52 10.52 -10.10
CA GLY A 520 5.00 9.50 -9.19
C GLY A 520 5.38 9.86 -7.75
N LYS A 521 4.41 9.74 -6.83
CA LYS A 521 4.52 10.27 -5.48
C LYS A 521 4.70 9.13 -4.50
N LEU A 522 5.75 9.20 -3.68
CA LEU A 522 6.00 8.25 -2.60
C LEU A 522 6.07 9.03 -1.30
N ARG A 523 5.37 8.55 -0.25
CA ARG A 523 5.46 9.18 1.08
C ARG A 523 6.92 9.26 1.51
N SER A 524 7.33 10.39 2.05
CA SER A 524 8.70 10.57 2.54
C SER A 524 8.99 9.71 3.78
N ILE A 525 10.25 9.40 4.06
CA ILE A 525 10.64 8.86 5.38
C ILE A 525 10.42 9.95 6.43
N LEU A 526 10.01 9.56 7.64
CA LEU A 526 9.60 10.44 8.73
C LEU A 526 8.39 11.33 8.44
N SER A 527 7.69 11.17 7.30
CA SER A 527 6.37 11.78 7.12
C SER A 527 5.32 11.00 7.91
N MET A 528 4.48 11.71 8.66
CA MET A 528 3.23 11.18 9.19
C MET A 528 2.28 10.81 8.06
N HIS A 529 1.48 9.77 8.28
CA HIS A 529 0.41 9.36 7.39
C HIS A 529 -0.91 9.96 7.88
N SER A 530 -1.55 10.71 7.00
CA SER A 530 -2.74 11.49 7.32
C SER A 530 -3.98 10.66 7.73
N LYS A 531 -4.00 9.34 7.51
CA LYS A 531 -5.12 8.48 7.93
C LYS A 531 -4.85 7.70 9.20
N SER A 532 -3.66 7.11 9.34
CA SER A 532 -3.31 6.31 10.52
C SER A 532 -2.74 7.16 11.67
N GLY A 533 -2.26 8.36 11.37
CA GLY A 533 -1.48 9.18 12.29
C GLY A 533 -0.05 8.67 12.55
N LEU A 534 0.34 7.54 11.98
CA LEU A 534 1.65 6.93 12.18
C LEU A 534 2.70 7.52 11.23
N VAL A 535 3.94 7.54 11.69
CA VAL A 535 5.11 8.00 10.95
C VAL A 535 5.67 6.89 10.05
N SER A 536 6.11 7.26 8.85
CA SER A 536 6.90 6.35 8.01
C SER A 536 8.32 6.20 8.57
N ILE A 537 8.64 5.07 9.20
CA ILE A 537 9.94 4.85 9.85
C ILE A 537 10.81 3.85 9.07
N PRO A 538 12.15 3.99 9.06
CA PRO A 538 13.02 2.98 8.47
C PRO A 538 12.89 1.63 9.17
N ALA A 539 13.01 0.56 8.40
CA ALA A 539 13.06 -0.80 8.93
C ALA A 539 14.45 -1.08 9.51
N VAL A 540 14.51 -1.82 10.60
CA VAL A 540 15.76 -2.33 11.15
C VAL A 540 16.02 -3.69 10.49
N LEU A 541 17.10 -3.74 9.74
CA LEU A 541 17.56 -4.93 9.02
C LEU A 541 18.87 -5.42 9.62
N HIS A 542 19.10 -6.72 9.54
CA HIS A 542 20.38 -7.34 9.87
C HIS A 542 20.75 -8.39 8.83
N THR A 543 22.04 -8.66 8.70
CA THR A 543 22.55 -9.70 7.81
C THR A 543 22.82 -10.96 8.63
N GLU A 544 22.15 -12.05 8.29
CA GLU A 544 22.39 -13.37 8.87
C GLU A 544 22.86 -14.32 7.77
N LYS A 545 24.10 -14.83 7.87
CA LYS A 545 24.70 -15.75 6.88
C LYS A 545 24.70 -15.19 5.45
N GLY A 546 24.93 -13.88 5.31
CA GLY A 546 24.93 -13.19 4.02
C GLY A 546 23.55 -12.92 3.43
N LEU A 547 22.47 -13.17 4.17
CA LEU A 547 21.11 -12.86 3.74
C LEU A 547 20.52 -11.78 4.63
N THR A 548 19.89 -10.77 4.03
CA THR A 548 19.15 -9.78 4.80
C THR A 548 17.90 -10.39 5.44
N ARG A 549 17.65 -9.94 6.68
CA ARG A 549 16.52 -10.29 7.52
C ARG A 549 15.99 -9.01 8.18
N PHE A 550 14.67 -8.95 8.36
CA PHE A 550 14.08 -7.97 9.27
C PHE A 550 14.42 -8.32 10.71
N ASP A 551 14.67 -7.32 11.55
CA ASP A 551 14.70 -7.52 12.99
C ASP A 551 13.40 -8.22 13.44
N LYS A 552 13.52 -9.17 14.37
CA LYS A 552 12.37 -9.99 14.81
C LYS A 552 11.20 -9.14 15.31
N ASN A 553 11.45 -7.95 15.86
CA ASN A 553 10.38 -7.09 16.36
C ASN A 553 9.66 -6.37 15.20
N MET A 554 10.30 -6.19 14.04
CA MET A 554 9.64 -5.62 12.85
C MET A 554 8.57 -6.54 12.25
N TRP A 555 8.54 -7.81 12.66
CA TRP A 555 7.46 -8.75 12.32
C TRP A 555 6.18 -8.55 13.16
N ASP A 556 6.25 -7.77 14.25
CA ASP A 556 5.09 -7.42 15.06
C ASP A 556 4.55 -6.04 14.67
N PHE A 557 3.35 -6.01 14.11
CA PHE A 557 2.70 -4.77 13.70
C PHE A 557 2.53 -3.81 14.88
N ASP A 558 2.19 -4.30 16.07
CA ASP A 558 1.89 -3.44 17.21
C ASP A 558 3.17 -2.74 17.70
N PHE A 559 4.29 -3.46 17.69
CA PHE A 559 5.62 -2.90 17.95
C PHE A 559 5.99 -1.83 16.92
N VAL A 560 5.86 -2.11 15.62
CA VAL A 560 6.13 -1.14 14.55
C VAL A 560 5.22 0.08 14.68
N GLY A 561 3.95 -0.13 15.01
CA GLY A 561 2.98 0.93 15.28
C GLY A 561 3.43 1.84 16.43
N SER A 562 3.88 1.27 17.55
CA SER A 562 4.44 2.04 18.67
C SER A 562 5.69 2.83 18.27
N LEU A 563 6.61 2.22 17.54
CA LEU A 563 7.83 2.91 17.08
C LEU A 563 7.49 4.08 16.14
N ALA A 564 6.42 3.93 15.37
CA ALA A 564 5.91 4.91 14.42
C ALA A 564 4.94 5.92 15.05
N ASP A 565 4.65 5.84 16.36
CA ASP A 565 3.79 6.81 17.03
C ASP A 565 4.54 8.15 17.17
N PRO A 566 4.06 9.23 16.52
CA PRO A 566 4.72 10.53 16.59
C PRO A 566 4.90 11.05 18.02
N GLU A 567 3.97 10.77 18.95
CA GLU A 567 4.09 11.22 20.35
C GLU A 567 5.26 10.50 21.05
N GLN A 568 5.44 9.21 20.77
CA GLN A 568 6.57 8.42 21.27
C GLN A 568 7.90 8.88 20.66
N VAL A 569 7.91 9.23 19.37
CA VAL A 569 9.09 9.81 18.72
C VAL A 569 9.46 11.15 19.38
N CYS A 570 8.50 12.05 19.57
CA CYS A 570 8.74 13.34 20.23
C CYS A 570 9.30 13.15 21.64
N SER A 571 8.65 12.30 22.45
CA SER A 571 9.09 11.99 23.82
C SER A 571 10.54 11.48 23.88
N THR A 572 10.93 10.67 22.90
CA THR A 572 12.32 10.17 22.79
C THR A 572 13.31 11.29 22.44
N LEU A 573 12.92 12.20 21.54
CA LEU A 573 13.75 13.34 21.14
C LEU A 573 13.88 14.39 22.25
N ASP A 574 12.81 14.66 23.01
CA ASP A 574 12.80 15.62 24.12
C ASP A 574 13.60 15.14 25.34
N GLY A 575 13.61 13.84 25.60
CA GLY A 575 14.28 13.25 26.76
C GLY A 575 15.81 13.32 26.73
N GLY A 576 16.42 13.90 25.70
CA GLY A 576 17.86 13.92 25.50
C GLY A 576 18.47 12.53 25.36
N ALA A 577 17.64 11.50 25.13
CA ALA A 577 18.09 10.14 24.92
C ALA A 577 19.02 10.14 23.71
N GLU A 578 20.22 9.59 23.89
CA GLU A 578 21.22 9.42 22.84
C GLU A 578 20.54 8.90 21.56
N ARG A 579 20.36 9.80 20.58
CA ARG A 579 19.78 9.64 19.24
C ARG A 579 18.69 8.57 19.11
N TYR A 580 17.43 8.98 18.87
CA TYR A 580 16.40 8.08 18.35
C TYR A 580 17.01 7.20 17.23
N PRO A 581 17.22 5.89 17.43
CA PRO A 581 18.15 5.12 16.59
C PRO A 581 17.76 5.06 15.12
N LEU A 582 16.48 5.28 14.84
CA LEU A 582 15.95 5.31 13.47
C LEU A 582 16.34 6.58 12.71
N LEU A 583 16.76 7.67 13.37
CA LEU A 583 17.28 8.86 12.67
C LEU A 583 18.59 8.54 11.95
N ASP A 584 19.50 7.83 12.60
CA ASP A 584 20.77 7.43 11.99
C ASP A 584 20.53 6.48 10.79
N LEU A 585 19.49 5.65 10.85
CA LEU A 585 19.07 4.82 9.70
C LEU A 585 18.44 5.66 8.59
N ALA A 586 17.65 6.67 8.94
CA ALA A 586 17.00 7.54 7.97
C ALA A 586 17.99 8.45 7.22
N GLN A 587 19.13 8.77 7.82
CA GLN A 587 20.19 9.57 7.20
C GLN A 587 21.03 8.80 6.17
N LYS A 588 21.05 7.46 6.21
CA LYS A 588 21.94 6.63 5.38
C LYS A 588 21.43 6.46 3.96
N TRP A 589 21.60 7.47 3.11
CA TRP A 589 21.19 7.42 1.70
C TRP A 589 22.37 7.12 0.76
N GLU A 590 22.70 5.84 0.56
CA GLU A 590 23.72 5.45 -0.40
C GLU A 590 23.12 5.32 -1.81
N ILE A 591 23.59 6.15 -2.74
CA ILE A 591 23.17 6.12 -4.15
C ILE A 591 23.83 4.91 -4.83
N ASN A 592 23.04 4.11 -5.56
CA ASN A 592 23.58 3.08 -6.44
C ASN A 592 24.29 3.76 -7.62
N SER A 593 25.62 3.78 -7.59
CA SER A 593 26.45 4.19 -8.74
C SER A 593 26.85 3.01 -9.64
N ASP A 594 26.71 1.76 -9.15
CA ASP A 594 27.03 0.55 -9.89
C ASP A 594 25.76 -0.15 -10.39
N PHE A 595 25.55 -0.15 -11.70
CA PHE A 595 24.39 -0.75 -12.33
C PHE A 595 24.56 -2.24 -12.67
N ARG A 596 25.72 -2.85 -12.41
CA ARG A 596 25.99 -4.27 -12.77
C ARG A 596 24.98 -5.23 -12.14
N GLY A 597 24.51 -4.94 -10.94
CA GLY A 597 23.47 -5.72 -10.28
C GLY A 597 22.15 -5.75 -11.06
N PHE A 598 21.72 -4.59 -11.54
CA PHE A 598 20.51 -4.45 -12.36
C PHE A 598 20.66 -5.17 -13.71
N GLU A 599 21.79 -4.94 -14.40
CA GLU A 599 22.06 -5.57 -15.71
C GLU A 599 22.06 -7.10 -15.59
N ARG A 600 22.72 -7.64 -14.54
CA ARG A 600 22.74 -9.06 -14.26
C ARG A 600 21.35 -9.60 -13.94
N PHE A 601 20.55 -8.87 -13.16
CA PHE A 601 19.16 -9.26 -12.87
C PHE A 601 18.31 -9.34 -14.14
N LEU A 602 18.42 -8.33 -15.02
CA LEU A 602 17.69 -8.30 -16.27
C LEU A 602 18.13 -9.41 -17.23
N ASP A 603 19.43 -9.72 -17.30
CA ASP A 603 19.94 -10.80 -18.15
C ASP A 603 19.46 -12.18 -17.69
N ASP A 604 19.48 -12.45 -16.38
CA ASP A 604 18.96 -13.69 -15.79
C ASP A 604 17.44 -13.87 -16.01
N HIS A 605 16.72 -12.77 -16.28
CA HIS A 605 15.25 -12.75 -16.40
C HIS A 605 14.74 -12.24 -17.75
N LYS A 606 15.59 -12.22 -18.78
CA LYS A 606 15.26 -11.67 -20.10
C LYS A 606 14.11 -12.38 -20.81
N GLY A 607 13.92 -13.68 -20.57
CA GLY A 607 12.77 -14.40 -21.14
C GLY A 607 11.45 -13.90 -20.56
N LEU A 608 11.39 -13.66 -19.24
CA LEU A 608 10.23 -13.02 -18.61
C LEU A 608 10.08 -11.55 -19.04
N LEU A 609 11.19 -10.83 -19.23
CA LEU A 609 11.16 -9.47 -19.75
C LEU A 609 10.54 -9.40 -21.14
N ILE A 610 10.92 -10.30 -22.06
CA ILE A 610 10.29 -10.37 -23.38
C ILE A 610 8.78 -10.59 -23.25
N TYR A 611 8.37 -11.56 -22.43
CA TYR A 611 6.96 -11.87 -22.25
C TYR A 611 6.19 -10.67 -21.69
N LEU A 612 6.76 -9.99 -20.69
CA LEU A 612 6.20 -8.78 -20.08
C LEU A 612 6.04 -7.65 -21.10
N LEU A 613 7.04 -7.40 -21.94
CA LEU A 613 7.00 -6.33 -22.94
C LEU A 613 6.00 -6.64 -24.06
N GLN A 614 5.83 -7.92 -24.42
CA GLN A 614 4.90 -8.33 -25.47
C GLN A 614 3.43 -8.38 -25.02
N ASN A 615 3.17 -8.67 -23.73
CA ASN A 615 1.81 -9.01 -23.26
C ASN A 615 1.33 -8.13 -22.10
N GLY A 616 2.18 -7.26 -21.55
CA GLY A 616 1.88 -6.43 -20.38
C GLY A 616 1.98 -7.19 -19.05
N GLY A 617 1.88 -6.44 -17.94
CA GLY A 617 2.01 -6.99 -16.58
C GLY A 617 0.87 -7.94 -16.19
N GLU A 618 -0.34 -7.71 -16.70
CA GLU A 618 -1.49 -8.57 -16.41
C GLU A 618 -1.30 -10.00 -16.93
N ALA A 619 -0.62 -10.15 -18.07
CA ALA A 619 -0.39 -11.45 -18.67
C ALA A 619 0.55 -12.30 -17.83
N LEU A 620 1.51 -11.68 -17.11
CA LEU A 620 2.37 -12.43 -16.18
C LEU A 620 1.54 -13.08 -15.08
N GLU A 621 0.51 -12.42 -14.56
CA GLU A 621 -0.35 -13.01 -13.51
C GLU A 621 -1.14 -14.24 -13.98
N LEU A 622 -1.26 -14.46 -15.29
CA LEU A 622 -1.95 -15.61 -15.86
C LEU A 622 -1.04 -16.84 -16.02
N LEU A 623 0.28 -16.68 -15.84
CA LEU A 623 1.22 -17.78 -15.94
C LEU A 623 1.17 -18.65 -14.68
N ASP A 624 1.20 -19.97 -14.86
CA ASP A 624 1.60 -20.87 -13.79
C ASP A 624 3.14 -20.89 -13.65
N THR A 625 3.63 -21.41 -12.52
CA THR A 625 5.07 -21.47 -12.21
C THR A 625 5.88 -22.25 -13.25
N ALA A 626 5.35 -23.35 -13.79
CA ALA A 626 6.07 -24.15 -14.78
C ALA A 626 6.18 -23.41 -16.12
N THR A 627 5.08 -22.77 -16.54
CA THR A 627 5.04 -21.94 -17.74
C THR A 627 5.97 -20.73 -17.61
N ALA A 628 5.97 -20.03 -16.48
CA ALA A 628 6.87 -18.92 -16.23
C ALA A 628 8.36 -19.32 -16.28
N ARG A 629 8.72 -20.49 -15.72
CA ARG A 629 10.08 -21.05 -15.80
C ARG A 629 10.48 -21.38 -17.23
N TRP A 630 9.57 -22.00 -17.98
CA TRP A 630 9.79 -22.30 -19.37
C TRP A 630 9.98 -21.03 -20.20
N VAL A 631 9.12 -20.03 -20.01
CA VAL A 631 9.22 -18.71 -20.65
C VAL A 631 10.59 -18.10 -20.35
N ASN A 632 11.01 -18.06 -19.09
CA ASN A 632 12.28 -17.44 -18.73
C ASN A 632 13.48 -18.13 -19.39
N GLY A 633 13.50 -19.46 -19.39
CA GLY A 633 14.62 -20.24 -19.92
C GLY A 633 14.69 -20.31 -21.45
N ASN A 634 13.57 -20.15 -22.17
CA ASN A 634 13.50 -20.46 -23.61
C ASN A 634 13.10 -19.28 -24.49
N LEU A 635 12.35 -18.29 -23.98
CA LEU A 635 11.75 -17.27 -24.85
C LEU A 635 12.81 -16.37 -25.49
N TRP A 636 13.91 -16.10 -24.78
CA TRP A 636 15.05 -15.36 -25.33
C TRP A 636 15.69 -16.06 -26.52
N GLU A 637 16.11 -17.31 -26.36
CA GLU A 637 16.74 -18.06 -27.45
C GLU A 637 15.84 -18.14 -28.68
N ARG A 638 14.54 -18.36 -28.46
CA ARG A 638 13.55 -18.38 -29.54
C ARG A 638 13.33 -17.03 -30.20
N THR A 639 13.62 -15.93 -29.50
CA THR A 639 13.45 -14.57 -30.03
C THR A 639 14.67 -14.13 -30.82
N VAL A 640 15.87 -14.53 -30.39
CA VAL A 640 17.13 -14.16 -31.03
C VAL A 640 17.57 -15.13 -32.13
N LYS A 641 17.42 -16.45 -31.92
CA LYS A 641 17.86 -17.50 -32.86
C LYS A 641 16.76 -17.98 -33.81
N GLY A 642 15.62 -17.28 -33.82
CA GLY A 642 14.42 -17.64 -34.58
C GLY A 642 14.70 -17.93 -36.04
#